data_AF-A0AAV1J3L4-F1
#
_entry.id   AF-A0AAV1J3L4-F1
#
_cell.length_a   1.000
_cell.length_b   1.000
_cell.length_c   1.000
_cell.angle_alpha   90.00
_cell.angle_beta   90.00
_cell.angle_gamma   90.00
#
_symmetry.space_group_name_H-M   'P 1'
#
loop_
_entity.id
_entity.type
_entity.pdbx_description
1 polymer ?
#
loop_
_entity_poly.entity_id
_entity_poly.type
_entity_poly.pdbx_seq_one_letter_code
_entity_poly.pdbx_strand_id
1 'polypeptide(L)'
;MEPDEKKKKKIHLPIVHRETDMAKAFILLTAFAVVGGDFSLFTNPASTFFQDTSSFQFDNRVGDRSGVQAERLPVNGFGFSNPPPPPGSGQDPATQTCGLAPSFCPKSRYRSFDGSCNNLQNPSFGMPQTPYKRLVPFNYADGISKLPVSVTGGELPNAREISITLFPDKPIVDPLWNLNAQQWGQIITHDMSLTAGVAQSHQDLVVCCDGEGRIASDAYTNPVCAPIIIPPNDPIHGPQGTQCMNFVRTGTTRDRNCTPPNAPAQPLSTVTAYMDLSLVYGSSDGQARLIRAFQGGRLLTILRKGREWPPQDPNVTLTCESAQSPNEPCYLAGDVRVNQNPQLTLLQVILLREHNRIADVLASMNPWWSDETIFQEARRIHIAEMQHINYYEYLPIFLGYENMVKNRLIYEEVIGYIDDYNPRVDPSILDEHATAAFRHFHTLIFGFLQLLTQDRQLAGYARLSDWFNRPLLLELDNIFDKLTIGLTAQPPSYSDQFWDSEVTQFLFRRNNTFGGDLRATDIQRGRDHGLGNYIDTRAACGLPVPRSFNDMTDFITKANVDLLQTLYQDVRDVELVVAGSLENNMPGALAGPTFLCLLTEQFYRTRVGDRYFYENGEDPDTAFTLSQLQSIRRGASMARVLCDNADNIKYMQPRAFELISAGNTPVPCDRLPAIDLSLWQDERRGFGR
;
A
#
# COMPACT_ATOMS: atom_id res chain seq x y z
N MET A 1 1.03 61.56 -44.17
CA MET A 1 -0.23 61.74 -44.92
C MET A 1 -1.15 60.60 -44.54
N GLU A 2 -2.11 60.88 -43.67
CA GLU A 2 -3.43 60.22 -43.68
C GLU A 2 -4.26 60.82 -44.84
N PRO A 3 -5.37 60.21 -45.33
CA PRO A 3 -6.62 59.96 -44.57
C PRO A 3 -7.22 58.54 -44.76
N ASP A 4 -7.94 57.94 -43.80
CA ASP A 4 -9.36 58.14 -43.35
C ASP A 4 -10.41 57.78 -44.45
N GLU A 5 -11.55 57.08 -44.26
CA GLU A 5 -12.47 56.84 -43.12
C GLU A 5 -13.56 55.83 -43.62
N LYS A 6 -14.19 54.90 -42.87
CA LYS A 6 -15.44 55.00 -42.05
C LYS A 6 -16.12 53.59 -42.11
N LYS A 7 -16.78 52.98 -41.10
CA LYS A 7 -17.80 53.49 -40.16
C LYS A 7 -18.04 52.51 -38.97
N LYS A 8 -18.28 53.11 -37.79
CA LYS A 8 -18.64 52.54 -36.47
C LYS A 8 -20.15 52.28 -36.30
N LYS A 9 -20.53 51.48 -35.28
CA LYS A 9 -21.41 51.94 -34.16
C LYS A 9 -21.38 51.00 -32.94
N LYS A 10 -20.91 51.53 -31.80
CA LYS A 10 -21.16 51.12 -30.40
C LYS A 10 -21.99 52.24 -29.76
N ILE A 11 -22.87 51.92 -28.82
CA ILE A 11 -23.56 52.87 -27.92
C ILE A 11 -23.33 52.42 -26.46
N HIS A 12 -23.25 53.43 -25.58
CA HIS A 12 -22.70 53.48 -24.22
C HIS A 12 -23.79 53.56 -23.11
N LEU A 13 -23.56 52.83 -22.00
CA LEU A 13 -23.54 53.25 -20.55
C LEU A 13 -24.81 53.85 -19.88
N PRO A 14 -25.03 53.74 -18.54
CA PRO A 14 -24.04 54.08 -17.50
C PRO A 14 -24.02 53.30 -16.15
N ILE A 15 -22.98 53.65 -15.37
CA ILE A 15 -22.62 53.27 -13.98
C ILE A 15 -23.43 54.10 -12.97
N VAL A 16 -23.83 53.51 -11.83
CA VAL A 16 -23.99 54.21 -10.52
C VAL A 16 -23.63 53.27 -9.36
N HIS A 17 -22.74 53.73 -8.47
CA HIS A 17 -22.38 53.17 -7.16
C HIS A 17 -23.48 53.38 -6.10
N ARG A 18 -23.62 52.45 -5.14
CA ARG A 18 -23.95 52.77 -3.74
C ARG A 18 -23.67 51.60 -2.79
N GLU A 19 -22.80 51.85 -1.82
CA GLU A 19 -22.70 51.16 -0.52
C GLU A 19 -23.91 51.54 0.36
N THR A 20 -24.33 50.64 1.25
CA THR A 20 -24.55 50.86 2.71
C THR A 20 -25.22 49.64 3.37
N ASP A 21 -24.58 49.15 4.44
CA ASP A 21 -25.10 48.65 5.72
C ASP A 21 -26.52 48.06 5.84
N MET A 22 -26.63 46.87 6.43
CA MET A 22 -27.08 46.78 7.83
C MET A 22 -26.93 45.37 8.44
N ALA A 23 -26.21 45.35 9.54
CA ALA A 23 -26.26 44.32 10.56
C ALA A 23 -27.50 44.49 11.46
N LYS A 24 -27.86 43.40 12.15
CA LYS A 24 -28.70 43.27 13.37
C LYS A 24 -30.23 43.36 13.21
N ALA A 25 -30.88 42.22 13.47
CA ALA A 25 -32.06 42.02 14.35
C ALA A 25 -32.62 40.61 14.12
N PHE A 26 -32.91 39.72 15.09
CA PHE A 26 -32.96 39.85 16.55
C PHE A 26 -32.94 38.43 17.18
N ILE A 27 -32.37 38.36 18.38
CA ILE A 27 -32.27 37.25 19.33
C ILE A 27 -33.55 37.18 20.20
N LEU A 28 -33.94 36.01 20.71
CA LEU A 28 -34.32 35.73 22.13
C LEU A 28 -34.79 34.25 22.27
N LEU A 29 -34.01 33.40 22.98
CA LEU A 29 -34.12 32.98 24.41
C LEU A 29 -35.22 31.93 24.64
N THR A 30 -34.92 30.74 25.19
CA THR A 30 -34.69 30.54 26.64
C THR A 30 -33.68 29.44 27.01
N ALA A 31 -32.90 29.74 28.04
CA ALA A 31 -32.07 28.82 28.84
C ALA A 31 -32.71 28.56 30.21
N PHE A 32 -32.46 27.39 30.81
CA PHE A 32 -32.43 27.05 32.25
C PHE A 32 -31.80 25.63 32.33
N ALA A 33 -30.97 25.19 33.27
CA ALA A 33 -30.24 25.78 34.39
C ALA A 33 -29.16 24.77 34.82
N VAL A 34 -28.08 25.26 35.42
CA VAL A 34 -26.97 24.49 36.02
C VAL A 34 -27.30 24.13 37.48
N VAL A 35 -27.08 22.87 37.87
CA VAL A 35 -26.61 22.38 39.19
C VAL A 35 -25.88 21.07 38.87
N GLY A 36 -24.58 20.88 39.05
CA GLY A 36 -23.79 21.00 40.28
C GLY A 36 -23.68 19.60 40.93
N GLY A 37 -22.55 18.91 40.73
CA GLY A 37 -22.28 17.63 41.40
C GLY A 37 -21.04 16.92 40.86
N ASP A 38 -19.94 17.03 41.61
CA ASP A 38 -18.73 16.19 41.50
C ASP A 38 -19.10 14.70 41.38
N PHE A 39 -18.39 13.92 40.56
CA PHE A 39 -17.98 12.57 40.95
C PHE A 39 -16.83 12.03 40.06
N SER A 40 -15.78 11.64 40.76
CA SER A 40 -14.59 10.87 40.38
C SER A 40 -14.83 9.79 39.32
N LEU A 41 -13.96 9.77 38.31
CA LEU A 41 -13.73 8.63 37.41
C LEU A 41 -13.08 7.49 38.21
N PHE A 42 -13.71 6.31 38.20
CA PHE A 42 -13.06 5.03 38.45
C PHE A 42 -13.45 4.03 37.36
N THR A 43 -12.42 3.31 36.94
CA THR A 43 -12.29 2.27 35.92
C THR A 43 -13.17 1.03 36.13
N ASN A 44 -13.81 0.51 35.07
CA ASN A 44 -13.66 -0.89 34.59
C ASN A 44 -14.53 -1.17 33.33
N PRO A 45 -14.02 -1.84 32.28
CA PRO A 45 -14.83 -2.34 31.18
C PRO A 45 -15.07 -3.85 31.33
N ALA A 46 -16.31 -4.27 31.59
CA ALA A 46 -16.72 -5.66 31.34
C ALA A 46 -18.23 -5.76 31.15
N SER A 47 -18.61 -6.41 30.05
CA SER A 47 -19.92 -7.01 29.77
C SER A 47 -21.11 -6.06 29.55
N THR A 48 -21.72 -6.16 28.36
CA THR A 48 -23.10 -6.66 28.19
C THR A 48 -23.50 -6.56 26.71
N PHE A 49 -23.89 -7.68 26.09
CA PHE A 49 -25.12 -7.86 25.30
C PHE A 49 -25.11 -9.27 24.66
N PHE A 50 -25.72 -10.24 25.35
CA PHE A 50 -26.36 -11.41 24.76
C PHE A 50 -27.39 -11.93 25.75
N GLN A 51 -28.66 -11.78 25.42
CA GLN A 51 -29.74 -12.63 25.90
C GLN A 51 -30.68 -12.84 24.73
N ASP A 52 -30.64 -14.02 24.14
CA ASP A 52 -31.89 -14.71 23.84
C ASP A 52 -31.67 -16.22 23.90
N THR A 53 -32.36 -16.84 24.85
CA THR A 53 -32.31 -18.26 25.15
C THR A 53 -33.42 -18.97 24.38
N SER A 54 -33.07 -19.95 23.56
CA SER A 54 -33.98 -21.07 23.30
C SER A 54 -33.21 -22.38 23.35
N SER A 55 -33.76 -23.26 24.18
CA SER A 55 -33.25 -24.54 24.64
C SER A 55 -33.35 -25.63 23.58
N PHE A 56 -32.26 -26.33 23.28
CA PHE A 56 -32.30 -27.69 22.75
C PHE A 56 -31.24 -28.55 23.45
N GLN A 57 -31.72 -29.47 24.30
CA GLN A 57 -30.92 -30.56 24.86
C GLN A 57 -30.66 -31.59 23.76
N PHE A 58 -29.40 -31.98 23.58
CA PHE A 58 -29.06 -33.23 22.89
C PHE A 58 -28.45 -34.22 23.88
N ASP A 59 -29.10 -35.38 23.89
CA ASP A 59 -28.88 -36.56 24.69
C ASP A 59 -27.60 -37.29 24.21
N ASN A 60 -26.73 -37.63 25.15
CA ASN A 60 -25.48 -38.36 24.90
C ASN A 60 -25.73 -39.84 25.19
N ARG A 61 -25.77 -40.71 24.17
CA ARG A 61 -25.51 -42.14 24.32
C ARG A 61 -25.34 -42.89 22.99
N VAL A 62 -24.52 -43.95 23.08
CA VAL A 62 -24.26 -45.05 22.12
C VAL A 62 -23.19 -44.74 21.06
N GLY A 63 -22.18 -45.57 20.80
CA GLY A 63 -21.83 -46.90 21.31
C GLY A 63 -20.65 -47.45 20.51
N ASP A 64 -19.83 -48.23 21.20
CA ASP A 64 -18.68 -48.99 20.70
C ASP A 64 -19.13 -50.20 19.86
N ARG A 65 -18.50 -50.44 18.70
CA ARG A 65 -18.13 -51.79 18.16
C ARG A 65 -17.56 -51.75 16.73
N SER A 66 -16.35 -52.36 16.61
CA SER A 66 -15.78 -53.16 15.50
C SER A 66 -15.77 -52.55 14.08
N GLY A 67 -14.66 -52.47 13.33
CA GLY A 67 -13.50 -53.35 13.26
C GLY A 67 -13.40 -53.92 11.85
N VAL A 68 -12.62 -53.30 10.95
CA VAL A 68 -12.12 -53.92 9.71
C VAL A 68 -10.69 -53.43 9.48
N GLN A 69 -9.75 -54.38 9.52
CA GLN A 69 -8.35 -54.20 9.15
C GLN A 69 -8.23 -54.05 7.63
N ALA A 70 -7.54 -53.00 7.19
CA ALA A 70 -6.95 -52.94 5.85
C ALA A 70 -5.42 -52.84 6.01
N GLU A 71 -4.74 -53.74 5.30
CA GLU A 71 -3.30 -54.00 5.36
C GLU A 71 -2.45 -52.76 5.08
N ARG A 72 -1.45 -52.52 5.94
CA ARG A 72 -0.37 -51.55 5.70
C ARG A 72 0.67 -52.18 4.79
N LEU A 73 0.82 -51.63 3.59
CA LEU A 73 2.05 -51.74 2.80
C LEU A 73 3.12 -50.79 3.40
N PRO A 74 4.40 -51.20 3.47
CA PRO A 74 5.44 -50.40 4.10
C PRO A 74 5.87 -49.26 3.15
N VAL A 75 5.47 -48.03 3.48
CA VAL A 75 6.09 -46.83 2.90
C VAL A 75 7.43 -46.63 3.61
N ASN A 76 8.50 -46.93 2.89
CA ASN A 76 9.87 -46.63 3.33
C ASN A 76 10.00 -45.15 3.68
N GLY A 77 10.75 -44.90 4.75
CA GLY A 77 10.83 -43.65 5.47
C GLY A 77 11.15 -42.43 4.62
N PHE A 78 10.26 -41.45 4.69
CA PHE A 78 10.62 -40.05 4.81
C PHE A 78 9.72 -39.48 5.91
N GLY A 79 10.27 -39.40 7.13
CA GLY A 79 9.65 -38.65 8.22
C GLY A 79 9.64 -37.18 7.84
N PHE A 80 8.49 -36.69 7.36
CA PHE A 80 8.25 -35.27 7.24
C PHE A 80 7.86 -34.72 8.61
N SER A 81 8.88 -34.47 9.41
CA SER A 81 8.83 -33.49 10.50
C SER A 81 9.82 -32.41 10.13
N ASN A 82 9.36 -31.35 9.47
CA ASN A 82 10.10 -30.09 9.44
C ASN A 82 9.08 -28.94 9.53
N PRO A 83 9.04 -28.21 10.66
CA PRO A 83 8.37 -26.93 10.73
C PRO A 83 9.11 -25.91 9.83
N PRO A 84 8.43 -24.92 9.22
CA PRO A 84 9.13 -23.78 8.66
C PRO A 84 9.76 -22.99 9.82
N PRO A 85 11.00 -22.52 9.70
CA PRO A 85 11.65 -21.89 10.84
C PRO A 85 11.29 -20.40 10.94
N PRO A 86 11.25 -19.82 12.15
CA PRO A 86 11.27 -18.36 12.33
C PRO A 86 12.65 -17.79 11.95
N PRO A 87 12.75 -16.45 11.82
CA PRO A 87 13.91 -15.78 11.22
C PRO A 87 15.21 -16.15 11.95
N GLY A 88 16.17 -16.67 11.18
CA GLY A 88 17.45 -17.18 11.70
C GLY A 88 17.71 -18.67 11.45
N SER A 89 16.74 -19.41 10.90
CA SER A 89 16.97 -20.81 10.50
C SER A 89 16.60 -21.00 9.02
N GLY A 90 17.58 -21.39 8.20
CA GLY A 90 17.39 -21.87 6.83
C GLY A 90 16.66 -20.92 5.88
N GLN A 91 17.09 -19.65 5.80
CA GLN A 91 16.62 -18.74 4.75
C GLN A 91 16.96 -19.34 3.37
N ASP A 92 16.03 -19.23 2.42
CA ASP A 92 16.31 -19.51 1.01
C ASP A 92 17.62 -18.80 0.61
N PRO A 93 18.65 -19.52 0.12
CA PRO A 93 19.91 -18.91 -0.30
C PRO A 93 19.71 -17.72 -1.25
N ALA A 94 18.63 -17.70 -2.05
CA ALA A 94 18.29 -16.57 -2.92
C ALA A 94 18.06 -15.27 -2.15
N THR A 95 17.53 -15.34 -0.92
CA THR A 95 17.25 -14.19 -0.05
C THR A 95 18.47 -13.63 0.68
N GLN A 96 19.62 -14.30 0.60
CA GLN A 96 20.90 -13.87 1.21
C GLN A 96 21.86 -13.23 0.21
N THR A 97 21.44 -13.03 -1.04
CA THR A 97 22.25 -12.41 -2.09
C THR A 97 21.87 -10.94 -2.28
N CYS A 98 22.54 -10.22 -3.19
CA CYS A 98 22.10 -8.88 -3.62
C CYS A 98 21.49 -8.89 -5.03
N GLY A 99 20.70 -9.93 -5.33
CA GLY A 99 20.13 -10.20 -6.63
C GLY A 99 21.16 -10.78 -7.58
N LEU A 100 21.13 -12.10 -7.78
CA LEU A 100 21.98 -12.77 -8.75
C LEU A 100 21.25 -12.83 -10.09
N ALA A 101 21.79 -12.14 -11.09
CA ALA A 101 21.28 -12.23 -12.45
C ALA A 101 21.37 -13.69 -12.95
N PRO A 102 20.33 -14.22 -13.62
CA PRO A 102 20.43 -15.50 -14.29
C PRO A 102 21.51 -15.45 -15.38
N SER A 103 22.21 -16.56 -15.60
CA SER A 103 23.29 -16.66 -16.59
C SER A 103 22.80 -16.57 -18.04
N PHE A 104 21.51 -16.84 -18.26
CA PHE A 104 20.86 -16.77 -19.56
C PHE A 104 19.37 -16.46 -19.39
N CYS A 105 18.81 -15.71 -20.32
CA CYS A 105 17.39 -15.40 -20.36
C CYS A 105 16.65 -16.22 -21.42
N PRO A 106 15.84 -17.22 -21.02
CA PRO A 106 15.05 -17.97 -21.98
C PRO A 106 13.97 -17.08 -22.60
N LYS A 107 13.71 -17.27 -23.90
CA LYS A 107 12.53 -16.65 -24.52
C LYS A 107 11.29 -17.23 -23.86
N SER A 108 10.51 -16.37 -23.21
CA SER A 108 9.31 -16.75 -22.49
C SER A 108 8.19 -15.76 -22.76
N ARG A 109 6.99 -16.30 -23.02
CA ARG A 109 5.73 -15.54 -23.09
C ARG A 109 5.33 -14.94 -21.75
N TYR A 110 5.74 -15.57 -20.64
CA TYR A 110 5.33 -15.20 -19.29
C TYR A 110 6.49 -14.61 -18.48
N ARG A 111 6.15 -13.71 -17.56
CA ARG A 111 7.07 -13.15 -16.56
C ARG A 111 7.55 -14.25 -15.61
N SER A 112 8.81 -14.21 -15.20
CA SER A 112 9.25 -14.99 -14.03
C SER A 112 8.57 -14.44 -12.76
N PHE A 113 8.63 -15.19 -11.65
CA PHE A 113 8.11 -14.70 -10.37
C PHE A 113 9.02 -13.67 -9.71
N ASP A 114 10.32 -13.76 -9.96
CA ASP A 114 11.33 -12.84 -9.42
C ASP A 114 11.60 -11.63 -10.34
N GLY A 115 10.83 -11.46 -11.42
CA GLY A 115 11.01 -10.37 -12.39
C GLY A 115 12.30 -10.43 -13.22
N SER A 116 13.14 -11.45 -13.03
CA SER A 116 14.35 -11.65 -13.82
C SER A 116 14.05 -11.76 -15.32
N CYS A 117 15.02 -11.37 -16.15
CA CYS A 117 14.91 -11.43 -17.61
C CYS A 117 13.76 -10.60 -18.22
N ASN A 118 13.13 -9.71 -17.46
CA ASN A 118 12.30 -8.65 -18.04
C ASN A 118 13.17 -7.79 -18.97
N ASN A 119 14.29 -7.28 -18.47
CA ASN A 119 15.30 -6.64 -19.28
C ASN A 119 16.33 -7.66 -19.77
N LEU A 120 16.40 -7.89 -21.09
CA LEU A 120 17.30 -8.89 -21.68
C LEU A 120 18.78 -8.46 -21.68
N GLN A 121 19.07 -7.16 -21.58
CA GLN A 121 20.44 -6.63 -21.53
C GLN A 121 20.98 -6.62 -20.09
N ASN A 122 20.09 -6.38 -19.12
CA ASN A 122 20.40 -6.35 -17.69
C ASN A 122 19.40 -7.24 -16.94
N PRO A 123 19.60 -8.57 -16.91
CA PRO A 123 18.61 -9.52 -16.38
C PRO A 123 18.18 -9.32 -14.93
N SER A 124 18.94 -8.57 -14.14
CA SER A 124 18.67 -8.27 -12.73
C SER A 124 17.84 -7.01 -12.47
N PHE A 125 17.53 -6.22 -13.50
CA PHE A 125 16.73 -5.02 -13.35
C PHE A 125 15.33 -5.35 -12.82
N GLY A 126 14.95 -4.70 -11.71
CA GLY A 126 13.66 -4.92 -11.04
C GLY A 126 13.52 -6.24 -10.27
N MET A 127 14.59 -7.04 -10.13
CA MET A 127 14.58 -8.26 -9.31
C MET A 127 14.51 -7.95 -7.81
N PRO A 128 13.91 -8.86 -6.99
CA PRO A 128 14.02 -8.77 -5.55
C PRO A 128 15.47 -8.98 -5.10
N GLN A 129 15.71 -8.66 -3.83
CA GLN A 129 17.02 -8.69 -3.17
C GLN A 129 18.03 -7.73 -3.81
N THR A 130 17.61 -6.78 -4.64
CA THR A 130 18.49 -5.76 -5.24
C THR A 130 18.37 -4.43 -4.48
N PRO A 131 19.40 -3.56 -4.55
CA PRO A 131 19.34 -2.25 -3.94
C PRO A 131 18.26 -1.35 -4.57
N TYR A 132 17.63 -0.52 -3.74
CA TYR A 132 16.86 0.61 -4.25
C TYR A 132 17.77 1.54 -5.06
N LYS A 133 17.19 2.17 -6.09
CA LYS A 133 17.87 3.21 -6.86
C LYS A 133 17.76 4.54 -6.14
N ARG A 134 18.60 5.48 -6.54
CA ARG A 134 18.71 6.79 -5.91
C ARG A 134 18.62 7.86 -6.97
N LEU A 135 17.78 8.87 -6.71
CA LEU A 135 17.80 10.09 -7.50
C LEU A 135 18.93 11.02 -7.04
N VAL A 136 19.21 11.03 -5.73
CA VAL A 136 20.24 11.88 -5.11
C VAL A 136 21.23 11.06 -4.27
N PRO A 137 22.47 11.54 -4.08
CA PRO A 137 23.47 10.85 -3.26
C PRO A 137 23.00 10.54 -1.83
N PHE A 138 23.61 9.54 -1.20
CA PHE A 138 23.33 9.18 0.19
C PHE A 138 23.76 10.28 1.16
N ASN A 139 22.92 10.52 2.18
CA ASN A 139 23.19 11.44 3.27
C ASN A 139 23.51 10.66 4.56
N TYR A 140 24.66 10.01 4.60
CA TYR A 140 25.20 9.40 5.81
C TYR A 140 26.28 10.28 6.41
N ALA A 141 26.30 10.45 7.74
CA ALA A 141 27.25 11.34 8.41
C ALA A 141 28.72 10.89 8.25
N ASP A 142 28.95 9.59 8.05
CA ASP A 142 30.26 8.99 7.76
C ASP A 142 30.43 8.63 6.27
N GLY A 143 29.45 8.97 5.43
CA GLY A 143 29.38 8.54 4.04
C GLY A 143 29.13 7.04 3.84
N ILE A 144 28.89 6.27 4.91
CA ILE A 144 28.79 4.80 4.88
C ILE A 144 27.43 4.35 5.39
N SER A 145 27.13 4.59 6.67
CA SER A 145 25.90 4.06 7.29
C SER A 145 25.47 4.80 8.57
N LYS A 146 26.27 5.74 9.08
CA LYS A 146 25.90 6.50 10.27
C LYS A 146 24.76 7.46 9.93
N LEU A 147 23.74 7.48 10.77
CA LEU A 147 22.58 8.38 10.60
C LEU A 147 23.04 9.83 10.37
N PRO A 148 22.33 10.59 9.52
CA PRO A 148 22.67 11.96 9.20
C PRO A 148 22.74 12.86 10.43
N VAL A 149 23.60 13.87 10.35
CA VAL A 149 23.78 14.95 11.32
C VAL A 149 23.51 16.27 10.62
N SER A 150 23.23 17.32 11.39
CA SER A 150 23.13 18.68 10.87
C SER A 150 24.44 19.10 10.19
N VAL A 151 24.36 19.97 9.19
CA VAL A 151 25.52 20.62 8.56
C VAL A 151 26.39 21.42 9.55
N THR A 152 25.87 21.73 10.74
CA THR A 152 26.62 22.34 11.84
C THR A 152 27.41 21.33 12.69
N GLY A 153 27.19 20.03 12.46
CA GLY A 153 27.79 18.91 13.20
C GLY A 153 26.96 18.39 14.38
N GLY A 154 25.82 19.03 14.71
CA GLY A 154 24.90 18.57 15.75
C GLY A 154 23.94 17.46 15.29
N GLU A 155 23.16 16.89 16.22
CA GLU A 155 22.10 15.94 15.88
C GLU A 155 20.96 16.64 15.12
N LEU A 156 20.31 15.91 14.20
CA LEU A 156 19.05 16.36 13.62
C LEU A 156 17.92 16.33 14.66
N PRO A 157 16.83 17.09 14.47
CA PRO A 157 15.75 17.17 15.46
C PRO A 157 15.12 15.79 15.72
N ASN A 158 14.55 15.59 16.90
CA ASN A 158 13.98 14.30 17.25
C ASN A 158 12.78 13.95 16.33
N ALA A 159 12.72 12.72 15.81
CA ALA A 159 11.68 12.30 14.85
C ALA A 159 10.26 12.35 15.45
N ARG A 160 10.11 12.02 16.74
CA ARG A 160 8.85 12.12 17.46
C ARG A 160 8.46 13.57 17.72
N GLU A 161 9.42 14.43 18.06
CA GLU A 161 9.19 15.87 18.20
C GLU A 161 8.70 16.51 16.88
N ILE A 162 9.32 16.14 15.75
CA ILE A 162 8.86 16.57 14.42
C ILE A 162 7.42 16.09 14.16
N SER A 163 7.13 14.82 14.43
CA SER A 163 5.81 14.21 14.25
C SER A 163 4.72 15.01 14.98
N ILE A 164 4.86 15.22 16.29
CA ILE A 164 3.83 15.90 17.10
C ILE A 164 3.72 17.40 16.81
N THR A 165 4.79 18.03 16.32
CA THR A 165 4.83 19.49 16.09
C THR A 165 4.30 19.87 14.71
N LEU A 166 4.73 19.15 13.67
CA LEU A 166 4.40 19.47 12.27
C LEU A 166 3.23 18.66 11.73
N PHE A 167 2.95 17.48 12.29
CA PHE A 167 1.95 16.54 11.77
C PHE A 167 0.88 16.16 12.82
N PRO A 168 0.16 17.13 13.41
CA PRO A 168 -0.85 16.83 14.43
C PRO A 168 -2.11 16.19 13.83
N ASP A 169 -2.96 15.64 14.68
CA ASP A 169 -4.26 15.09 14.28
C ASP A 169 -5.29 16.21 14.02
N LYS A 170 -5.90 16.20 12.84
CA LYS A 170 -7.13 16.93 12.52
C LYS A 170 -8.01 16.10 11.59
N PRO A 171 -9.32 15.97 11.88
CA PRO A 171 -10.22 15.17 11.06
C PRO A 171 -10.68 15.95 9.82
N ILE A 172 -9.81 16.09 8.84
CA ILE A 172 -10.12 16.64 7.51
C ILE A 172 -10.26 15.47 6.55
N VAL A 173 -11.38 15.42 5.82
CA VAL A 173 -11.69 14.33 4.89
C VAL A 173 -11.64 14.78 3.44
N ASP A 174 -11.33 13.86 2.54
CA ASP A 174 -11.36 14.13 1.11
C ASP A 174 -12.79 14.31 0.57
N PRO A 175 -13.06 15.37 -0.22
CA PRO A 175 -14.40 15.63 -0.75
C PRO A 175 -14.76 14.84 -2.02
N LEU A 176 -13.80 14.15 -2.66
CA LEU A 176 -13.95 13.51 -3.97
C LEU A 176 -13.69 12.02 -3.94
N TRP A 177 -12.61 11.60 -3.27
CA TRP A 177 -12.13 10.23 -3.28
C TRP A 177 -12.67 9.44 -2.11
N ASN A 178 -12.71 8.12 -2.25
CA ASN A 178 -13.13 7.23 -1.19
C ASN A 178 -11.95 6.46 -0.58
N LEU A 179 -12.22 5.76 0.51
CA LEU A 179 -11.23 5.05 1.30
C LEU A 179 -10.57 3.89 0.52
N ASN A 180 -11.23 3.36 -0.52
CA ASN A 180 -10.63 2.42 -1.45
C ASN A 180 -9.45 3.06 -2.21
N ALA A 181 -9.52 4.35 -2.55
CA ALA A 181 -8.40 5.06 -3.18
C ALA A 181 -7.20 5.17 -2.24
N GLN A 182 -7.41 5.38 -0.95
CA GLN A 182 -6.30 5.32 0.01
C GLN A 182 -5.71 3.91 0.07
N GLN A 183 -6.57 2.90 0.25
CA GLN A 183 -6.12 1.53 0.49
C GLN A 183 -5.43 0.91 -0.74
N TRP A 184 -5.86 1.25 -1.95
CA TRP A 184 -5.25 0.74 -3.18
C TRP A 184 -3.81 1.25 -3.37
N GLY A 185 -3.46 2.42 -2.81
CA GLY A 185 -2.06 2.88 -2.76
C GLY A 185 -1.16 1.95 -1.97
N GLN A 186 -1.69 1.36 -0.89
CA GLN A 186 -0.97 0.34 -0.15
C GLN A 186 -0.80 -0.96 -0.95
N ILE A 187 -1.82 -1.38 -1.72
CA ILE A 187 -1.71 -2.53 -2.64
C ILE A 187 -0.56 -2.33 -3.63
N ILE A 188 -0.51 -1.17 -4.29
CA ILE A 188 0.57 -0.83 -5.23
C ILE A 188 1.93 -0.79 -4.54
N THR A 189 2.02 -0.17 -3.36
CA THR A 189 3.28 -0.11 -2.60
C THR A 189 3.81 -1.50 -2.28
N HIS A 190 2.91 -2.40 -1.89
CA HIS A 190 3.27 -3.77 -1.51
C HIS A 190 3.67 -4.63 -2.71
N ASP A 191 3.15 -4.33 -3.89
CA ASP A 191 3.57 -4.97 -5.15
C ASP A 191 5.02 -4.59 -5.53
N MET A 192 5.38 -3.33 -5.29
CA MET A 192 6.61 -2.73 -5.82
C MET A 192 7.77 -2.70 -4.83
N SER A 193 7.50 -2.70 -3.52
CA SER A 193 8.53 -2.49 -2.51
C SER A 193 8.28 -3.20 -1.18
N LEU A 194 9.37 -3.77 -0.65
CA LEU A 194 9.44 -4.35 0.68
C LEU A 194 10.89 -4.31 1.14
N THR A 195 11.17 -3.55 2.19
CA THR A 195 12.52 -3.40 2.69
C THR A 195 13.01 -4.65 3.43
N ALA A 196 14.23 -5.09 3.13
CA ALA A 196 14.85 -6.25 3.76
C ALA A 196 15.18 -6.03 5.24
N GLY A 197 15.14 -7.11 6.04
CA GLY A 197 15.72 -7.14 7.39
C GLY A 197 14.88 -6.50 8.51
N VAL A 198 13.70 -5.97 8.21
CA VAL A 198 12.78 -5.36 9.20
C VAL A 198 11.49 -6.16 9.24
N ALA A 199 10.94 -6.38 10.44
CA ALA A 199 9.63 -7.00 10.56
C ALA A 199 8.53 -6.01 10.13
N GLN A 200 7.70 -6.38 9.17
CA GLN A 200 6.60 -5.54 8.67
C GLN A 200 5.20 -6.12 8.90
N SER A 201 5.13 -7.38 9.34
CA SER A 201 3.89 -8.11 9.66
C SER A 201 3.87 -8.65 11.09
N HIS A 202 4.94 -8.46 11.86
CA HIS A 202 5.07 -8.94 13.24
C HIS A 202 6.07 -8.08 14.02
N GLN A 203 6.21 -8.31 15.33
CA GLN A 203 7.28 -7.70 16.14
C GLN A 203 8.67 -8.04 15.61
N ASP A 204 9.57 -7.06 15.62
CA ASP A 204 10.99 -7.31 15.37
C ASP A 204 11.55 -8.32 16.37
N LEU A 205 12.37 -9.25 15.89
CA LEU A 205 13.11 -10.15 16.78
C LEU A 205 14.19 -9.41 17.58
N VAL A 206 14.71 -8.32 17.00
CA VAL A 206 15.67 -7.43 17.66
C VAL A 206 14.89 -6.37 18.42
N VAL A 207 15.17 -6.27 19.72
CA VAL A 207 14.51 -5.33 20.62
C VAL A 207 15.47 -4.19 20.93
N CYS A 208 15.26 -3.04 20.30
CA CYS A 208 15.98 -1.78 20.59
C CYS A 208 15.24 -0.94 21.64
N CYS A 209 13.93 -1.14 21.75
CA CYS A 209 13.07 -0.63 22.80
C CYS A 209 12.09 -1.74 23.21
N ASP A 210 12.01 -2.03 24.50
CA ASP A 210 11.18 -3.12 25.01
C ASP A 210 9.67 -2.79 25.01
N GLY A 211 8.84 -3.80 25.30
CA GLY A 211 7.39 -3.66 25.33
C GLY A 211 6.85 -2.74 26.43
N GLU A 212 7.69 -2.41 27.42
CA GLU A 212 7.40 -1.40 28.46
C GLU A 212 7.91 0.01 28.07
N GLY A 213 8.48 0.17 26.87
CA GLY A 213 8.96 1.44 26.35
C GLY A 213 10.32 1.87 26.92
N ARG A 214 11.14 0.93 27.41
CA ARG A 214 12.50 1.20 27.92
C ARG A 214 13.55 0.88 26.87
N ILE A 215 14.62 1.65 26.88
CA ILE A 215 15.74 1.44 25.95
C ILE A 215 16.45 0.13 26.32
N ALA A 216 16.64 -0.74 25.34
CA ALA A 216 17.36 -1.99 25.56
C ALA A 216 18.82 -1.72 25.95
N SER A 217 19.40 -2.58 26.79
CA SER A 217 20.73 -2.36 27.38
C SER A 217 21.85 -2.31 26.35
N ASP A 218 21.71 -3.01 25.23
CA ASP A 218 22.66 -3.04 24.13
C ASP A 218 22.30 -2.08 23.00
N ALA A 219 21.17 -1.35 23.06
CA ALA A 219 20.64 -0.55 21.95
C ALA A 219 21.64 0.48 21.40
N TYR A 220 22.49 1.06 22.24
CA TYR A 220 23.52 2.03 21.82
C TYR A 220 24.78 1.40 21.22
N THR A 221 25.03 0.13 21.52
CA THR A 221 26.18 -0.61 21.02
C THR A 221 25.84 -1.53 19.85
N ASN A 222 24.56 -1.87 19.72
CA ASN A 222 24.05 -2.76 18.69
C ASN A 222 23.85 -1.97 17.38
N PRO A 223 24.62 -2.27 16.31
CA PRO A 223 24.63 -1.46 15.09
C PRO A 223 23.31 -1.51 14.31
N VAL A 224 22.43 -2.46 14.58
CA VAL A 224 21.10 -2.55 13.94
C VAL A 224 20.02 -1.77 14.70
N CYS A 225 20.35 -1.18 15.85
CA CYS A 225 19.41 -0.40 16.63
C CYS A 225 19.49 1.10 16.34
N ALA A 226 18.32 1.72 16.20
CA ALA A 226 18.18 3.17 16.09
C ALA A 226 16.85 3.64 16.70
N PRO A 227 16.58 3.34 18.00
CA PRO A 227 15.30 3.59 18.63
C PRO A 227 14.91 5.06 18.53
N ILE A 228 13.60 5.32 18.36
CA ILE A 228 13.08 6.68 18.34
C ILE A 228 12.91 7.11 19.79
N ILE A 229 13.73 8.05 20.25
CA ILE A 229 13.70 8.53 21.63
C ILE A 229 12.44 9.39 21.85
N ILE A 230 11.75 9.15 22.96
CA ILE A 230 10.61 9.98 23.38
C ILE A 230 11.14 11.22 24.13
N PRO A 231 10.81 12.44 23.67
CA PRO A 231 11.16 13.66 24.40
C PRO A 231 10.55 13.67 25.82
N PRO A 232 11.25 14.18 26.85
CA PRO A 232 10.71 14.24 28.22
C PRO A 232 9.40 15.03 28.35
N ASN A 233 9.16 15.98 27.45
CA ASN A 233 7.96 16.80 27.36
C ASN A 233 6.91 16.26 26.37
N ASP A 234 7.07 15.03 25.87
CA ASP A 234 6.04 14.39 25.03
C ASP A 234 4.72 14.31 25.81
N PRO A 235 3.62 14.84 25.26
CA PRO A 235 2.36 14.98 26.00
C PRO A 235 1.63 13.65 26.24
N ILE A 236 1.96 12.59 25.47
CA ILE A 236 1.27 11.30 25.50
C ILE A 236 2.11 10.25 26.20
N HIS A 237 3.34 10.06 25.74
CA HIS A 237 4.27 9.02 26.20
C HIS A 237 5.09 9.44 27.42
N GLY A 238 5.38 10.75 27.56
CA GLY A 238 6.12 11.30 28.70
C GLY A 238 5.49 10.98 30.05
N PRO A 239 4.17 11.24 30.26
CA PRO A 239 3.47 10.90 31.49
C PRO A 239 3.51 9.41 31.87
N GLN A 240 3.70 8.53 30.88
CA GLN A 240 3.73 7.07 31.11
C GLN A 240 5.13 6.55 31.39
N GLY A 241 6.15 7.41 31.35
CA GLY A 241 7.55 7.03 31.52
C GLY A 241 8.13 6.25 30.34
N THR A 242 7.46 6.25 29.18
CA THR A 242 7.99 5.66 27.94
C THR A 242 9.22 6.46 27.49
N GLN A 243 10.33 5.77 27.28
CA GLN A 243 11.62 6.36 26.90
C GLN A 243 11.89 6.31 25.40
N CYS A 244 11.32 5.32 24.71
CA CYS A 244 11.56 5.09 23.28
C CYS A 244 10.40 4.40 22.58
N MET A 245 10.47 4.38 21.24
CA MET A 245 9.76 3.43 20.38
C MET A 245 10.78 2.53 19.69
N ASN A 246 10.43 1.25 19.50
CA ASN A 246 11.31 0.28 18.88
C ASN A 246 11.55 0.66 17.41
N PHE A 247 12.81 0.63 16.98
CA PHE A 247 13.17 0.84 15.59
C PHE A 247 14.44 0.06 15.28
N VAL A 248 14.30 -0.92 14.37
CA VAL A 248 15.39 -1.72 13.83
C VAL A 248 15.74 -1.20 12.44
N ARG A 249 17.03 -1.03 12.21
CA ARG A 249 17.60 -0.56 10.94
C ARG A 249 17.39 -1.58 9.82
N THR A 250 17.23 -1.05 8.63
CA THR A 250 17.03 -1.82 7.40
C THR A 250 18.24 -2.69 7.09
N GLY A 251 18.00 -3.90 6.59
CA GLY A 251 19.04 -4.74 6.00
C GLY A 251 19.55 -4.17 4.67
N THR A 252 20.87 -4.15 4.52
CA THR A 252 21.57 -3.50 3.41
C THR A 252 22.52 -4.43 2.68
N THR A 253 23.09 -3.95 1.56
CA THR A 253 24.20 -4.62 0.85
C THR A 253 25.39 -4.93 1.76
N ARG A 254 25.61 -4.12 2.81
CA ARG A 254 26.73 -4.28 3.74
C ARG A 254 26.53 -5.50 4.64
N ASP A 255 25.31 -5.68 5.12
CA ASP A 255 24.94 -6.81 5.99
C ASP A 255 25.04 -8.15 5.25
N ARG A 256 24.94 -8.10 3.91
CA ARG A 256 25.10 -9.25 3.02
C ARG A 256 26.48 -9.37 2.36
N ASN A 257 27.44 -8.52 2.74
CA ASN A 257 28.78 -8.48 2.16
C ASN A 257 28.81 -8.35 0.62
N CYS A 258 27.82 -7.66 0.03
CA CYS A 258 27.74 -7.46 -1.41
C CYS A 258 28.56 -6.26 -1.91
N THR A 259 28.93 -5.35 -1.01
CA THR A 259 29.71 -4.15 -1.30
C THR A 259 30.92 -4.05 -0.37
N PRO A 260 32.01 -3.38 -0.79
CA PRO A 260 33.15 -3.12 0.08
C PRO A 260 32.73 -2.45 1.42
N PRO A 261 33.47 -2.69 2.54
CA PRO A 261 33.09 -2.15 3.85
C PRO A 261 32.99 -0.62 3.95
N ASN A 262 33.67 0.10 3.06
CA ASN A 262 33.70 1.56 2.96
C ASN A 262 32.72 2.13 1.92
N ALA A 263 31.95 1.29 1.25
CA ALA A 263 30.89 1.76 0.36
C ALA A 263 29.65 2.17 1.17
N PRO A 264 28.86 3.15 0.69
CA PRO A 264 27.57 3.47 1.28
C PRO A 264 26.68 2.21 1.40
N ALA A 265 26.03 2.06 2.55
CA ALA A 265 25.08 1.00 2.79
C ALA A 265 23.84 1.26 1.94
N GLN A 266 23.44 0.26 1.13
CA GLN A 266 22.29 0.41 0.24
C GLN A 266 21.15 -0.48 0.74
N PRO A 267 20.01 0.10 1.15
CA PRO A 267 18.79 -0.64 1.45
C PRO A 267 18.40 -1.59 0.30
N LEU A 268 17.94 -2.79 0.65
CA LEU A 268 17.51 -3.80 -0.33
C LEU A 268 15.99 -3.92 -0.37
N SER A 269 15.42 -4.05 -1.57
CA SER A 269 14.03 -4.50 -1.75
C SER A 269 13.99 -6.03 -1.77
N THR A 270 12.94 -6.66 -1.25
CA THR A 270 12.75 -8.12 -1.28
C THR A 270 11.62 -8.57 -2.20
N VAL A 271 11.01 -7.64 -2.94
CA VAL A 271 9.96 -7.89 -3.94
C VAL A 271 10.37 -7.33 -5.31
N THR A 272 9.63 -7.71 -6.35
CA THR A 272 9.83 -7.18 -7.71
C THR A 272 9.53 -5.68 -7.77
N ALA A 273 10.15 -4.96 -8.72
CA ALA A 273 9.89 -3.53 -8.92
C ALA A 273 8.72 -3.24 -9.89
N TYR A 274 8.18 -4.28 -10.50
CA TYR A 274 7.09 -4.19 -11.47
C TYR A 274 5.74 -4.15 -10.76
N MET A 275 4.71 -3.64 -11.45
CA MET A 275 3.32 -3.88 -11.03
C MET A 275 2.85 -5.19 -11.64
N ASP A 276 3.31 -6.31 -11.09
CA ASP A 276 3.07 -7.66 -11.61
C ASP A 276 2.36 -8.59 -10.62
N LEU A 277 1.68 -7.99 -9.64
CA LEU A 277 0.92 -8.69 -8.60
C LEU A 277 1.77 -9.71 -7.84
N SER A 278 3.04 -9.39 -7.60
CA SER A 278 3.94 -10.15 -6.74
C SER A 278 3.37 -10.32 -5.32
N LEU A 279 2.53 -9.39 -4.84
CA LEU A 279 1.79 -9.57 -3.59
C LEU A 279 0.78 -10.73 -3.61
N VAL A 280 0.29 -11.11 -4.79
CA VAL A 280 -0.62 -12.25 -5.00
C VAL A 280 0.17 -13.50 -5.33
N TYR A 281 1.22 -13.38 -6.16
CA TYR A 281 1.90 -14.53 -6.78
C TYR A 281 3.25 -14.89 -6.15
N GLY A 282 3.76 -14.07 -5.23
CA GLY A 282 5.10 -14.18 -4.66
C GLY A 282 6.16 -13.57 -5.58
N SER A 283 7.31 -13.26 -4.98
CA SER A 283 8.51 -12.73 -5.67
C SER A 283 9.58 -13.80 -5.92
N SER A 284 9.26 -15.08 -5.77
CA SER A 284 10.14 -16.21 -6.10
C SER A 284 9.34 -17.48 -6.41
N ASP A 285 9.96 -18.43 -7.12
CA ASP A 285 9.35 -19.74 -7.36
C ASP A 285 9.00 -20.48 -6.05
N GLY A 286 9.82 -20.28 -5.01
CA GLY A 286 9.61 -20.87 -3.69
C GLY A 286 8.34 -20.34 -3.02
N GLN A 287 8.13 -19.02 -3.05
CA GLN A 287 6.91 -18.40 -2.53
C GLN A 287 5.69 -18.79 -3.37
N ALA A 288 5.79 -18.67 -4.70
CA ALA A 288 4.71 -19.00 -5.63
C ALA A 288 4.23 -20.45 -5.47
N ARG A 289 5.15 -21.40 -5.25
CA ARG A 289 4.80 -22.82 -5.07
C ARG A 289 3.92 -23.06 -3.85
N LEU A 290 4.10 -22.32 -2.75
CA LEU A 290 3.35 -22.53 -1.51
C LEU A 290 1.88 -22.09 -1.60
N ILE A 291 1.57 -21.20 -2.53
CA ILE A 291 0.25 -20.58 -2.69
C ILE A 291 -0.49 -21.05 -3.95
N ARG A 292 0.10 -21.97 -4.72
CA ARG A 292 -0.55 -22.57 -5.90
C ARG A 292 -1.26 -23.87 -5.53
N ALA A 293 -2.44 -24.09 -6.11
CA ALA A 293 -3.17 -25.34 -5.96
C ALA A 293 -2.58 -26.47 -6.83
N PHE A 294 -1.91 -26.12 -7.93
CA PHE A 294 -1.48 -27.04 -9.00
C PHE A 294 -2.64 -27.88 -9.56
N GLN A 295 -3.84 -27.31 -9.50
CA GLN A 295 -5.06 -27.88 -10.05
C GLN A 295 -5.92 -26.77 -10.69
N GLY A 296 -6.29 -26.97 -11.95
CA GLY A 296 -7.14 -26.03 -12.70
C GLY A 296 -6.49 -24.67 -12.96
N GLY A 297 -5.18 -24.55 -12.78
CA GLY A 297 -4.44 -23.30 -12.85
C GLY A 297 -4.73 -22.34 -11.68
N ARG A 298 -5.29 -22.83 -10.58
CA ARG A 298 -5.76 -22.00 -9.45
C ARG A 298 -4.65 -21.69 -8.43
N LEU A 299 -4.85 -20.61 -7.70
CA LEU A 299 -4.25 -20.39 -6.39
C LEU A 299 -4.94 -21.26 -5.33
N LEU A 300 -4.17 -21.66 -4.32
CA LEU A 300 -4.65 -22.45 -3.20
C LEU A 300 -5.64 -21.63 -2.38
N THR A 301 -6.79 -22.22 -2.06
CA THR A 301 -7.81 -21.65 -1.17
C THR A 301 -8.24 -22.67 -0.13
N ILE A 302 -8.77 -22.18 0.98
CA ILE A 302 -9.47 -22.98 1.98
C ILE A 302 -10.92 -22.54 2.02
N LEU A 303 -11.84 -23.50 1.92
CA LEU A 303 -13.27 -23.23 2.05
C LEU A 303 -13.66 -23.17 3.53
N ARG A 304 -14.13 -22.00 3.99
CA ARG A 304 -14.72 -21.84 5.33
C ARG A 304 -16.08 -21.20 5.21
N LYS A 305 -17.10 -21.82 5.81
CA LYS A 305 -18.52 -21.37 5.76
C LYS A 305 -19.00 -21.08 4.32
N GLY A 306 -18.58 -21.90 3.36
CA GLY A 306 -18.96 -21.76 1.94
C GLY A 306 -18.27 -20.62 1.17
N ARG A 307 -17.23 -20.00 1.74
CA ARG A 307 -16.45 -18.93 1.12
C ARG A 307 -15.00 -19.34 0.95
N GLU A 308 -14.39 -18.93 -0.16
CA GLU A 308 -12.98 -19.17 -0.42
C GLU A 308 -12.12 -18.10 0.26
N TRP A 309 -11.13 -18.57 1.01
CA TRP A 309 -10.15 -17.76 1.71
C TRP A 309 -8.73 -18.17 1.35
N PRO A 310 -7.73 -17.29 1.52
CA PRO A 310 -6.34 -17.68 1.41
C PRO A 310 -5.98 -18.86 2.34
N PRO A 311 -4.90 -19.59 2.05
CA PRO A 311 -4.40 -20.64 2.92
C PRO A 311 -3.97 -20.07 4.28
N GLN A 312 -3.99 -20.93 5.30
CA GLN A 312 -3.58 -20.54 6.66
C GLN A 312 -2.04 -20.42 6.73
N ASP A 313 -1.56 -19.35 7.35
CA ASP A 313 -0.16 -19.20 7.71
C ASP A 313 0.21 -20.23 8.80
N PRO A 314 1.28 -21.02 8.61
CA PRO A 314 1.68 -22.04 9.58
C PRO A 314 2.17 -21.47 10.92
N ASN A 315 2.52 -20.18 10.99
CA ASN A 315 3.07 -19.51 12.16
C ASN A 315 2.19 -18.34 12.64
N VAL A 316 0.93 -18.66 12.94
CA VAL A 316 -0.11 -17.72 13.38
C VAL A 316 0.36 -16.79 14.50
N THR A 317 1.03 -17.31 15.53
CA THR A 317 1.45 -16.51 16.69
C THR A 317 2.50 -15.45 16.34
N LEU A 318 3.27 -15.66 15.27
CA LEU A 318 4.21 -14.67 14.76
C LEU A 318 3.51 -13.72 13.79
N THR A 319 2.99 -14.25 12.66
CA THR A 319 2.45 -13.45 11.56
C THR A 319 1.19 -12.66 11.92
N CYS A 320 0.36 -13.21 12.80
CA CYS A 320 -0.86 -12.57 13.29
C CYS A 320 -0.79 -12.44 14.81
N GLU A 321 0.21 -11.73 15.30
CA GLU A 321 0.51 -11.56 16.74
C GLU A 321 -0.66 -11.03 17.60
N SER A 322 -1.66 -10.42 16.98
CA SER A 322 -2.87 -9.94 17.66
C SER A 322 -4.00 -10.98 17.71
N ALA A 323 -3.80 -12.16 17.12
CA ALA A 323 -4.71 -13.28 17.23
C ALA A 323 -4.80 -13.77 18.68
N GLN A 324 -6.02 -14.06 19.15
CA GLN A 324 -6.24 -14.51 20.54
C GLN A 324 -6.15 -16.03 20.69
N SER A 325 -6.03 -16.76 19.58
CA SER A 325 -5.92 -18.20 19.52
C SER A 325 -5.18 -18.63 18.25
N PRO A 326 -4.40 -19.72 18.27
CA PRO A 326 -3.75 -20.26 17.07
C PRO A 326 -4.74 -20.74 15.99
N ASN A 327 -6.03 -20.86 16.33
CA ASN A 327 -7.09 -21.24 15.40
C ASN A 327 -7.78 -20.03 14.73
N GLU A 328 -7.43 -18.79 15.11
CA GLU A 328 -7.95 -17.63 14.37
C GLU A 328 -7.39 -17.62 12.94
N PRO A 329 -8.15 -17.09 11.96
CA PRO A 329 -7.64 -16.89 10.60
C PRO A 329 -6.35 -16.08 10.62
N CYS A 330 -5.37 -16.56 9.86
CA CYS A 330 -4.14 -15.83 9.55
C CYS A 330 -3.71 -16.27 8.17
N TYR A 331 -3.63 -15.34 7.22
CA TYR A 331 -3.50 -15.69 5.81
C TYR A 331 -2.06 -15.75 5.33
N LEU A 332 -1.79 -16.71 4.48
CA LEU A 332 -0.58 -16.80 3.67
C LEU A 332 -0.90 -16.34 2.23
N ALA A 333 -0.09 -15.43 1.70
CA ALA A 333 -0.19 -14.89 0.35
C ALA A 333 1.20 -14.70 -0.27
N GLY A 334 1.28 -14.07 -1.45
CA GLY A 334 2.55 -13.73 -2.10
C GLY A 334 3.37 -12.70 -1.31
N ASP A 335 2.70 -11.80 -0.59
CA ASP A 335 3.33 -10.82 0.31
C ASP A 335 3.04 -11.11 1.78
N VAL A 336 4.06 -10.97 2.62
CA VAL A 336 4.02 -11.28 4.06
C VAL A 336 3.15 -10.32 4.87
N ARG A 337 2.80 -9.15 4.32
CA ARG A 337 2.01 -8.11 5.00
C ARG A 337 0.51 -8.26 4.74
N VAL A 338 0.06 -9.36 4.12
CA VAL A 338 -1.36 -9.59 3.80
C VAL A 338 -2.31 -9.35 4.97
N ASN A 339 -1.90 -9.69 6.20
CA ASN A 339 -2.74 -9.58 7.40
C ASN A 339 -2.65 -8.20 8.08
N GLN A 340 -1.86 -7.26 7.56
CA GLN A 340 -1.43 -6.07 8.31
C GLN A 340 -2.61 -5.25 8.82
N ASN A 341 -3.62 -5.01 7.98
CA ASN A 341 -4.86 -4.34 8.36
C ASN A 341 -6.07 -4.94 7.59
N PRO A 342 -7.31 -4.72 8.06
CA PRO A 342 -8.49 -5.36 7.48
C PRO A 342 -8.74 -5.01 6.01
N GLN A 343 -8.48 -3.76 5.63
CA GLN A 343 -8.77 -3.25 4.29
C GLN A 343 -7.79 -3.83 3.26
N LEU A 344 -6.51 -3.87 3.60
CA LEU A 344 -5.46 -4.53 2.80
C LEU A 344 -5.79 -6.01 2.61
N THR A 345 -6.13 -6.68 3.72
CA THR A 345 -6.45 -8.11 3.71
C THR A 345 -7.64 -8.38 2.78
N LEU A 346 -8.70 -7.58 2.88
CA LEU A 346 -9.90 -7.70 2.05
C LEU A 346 -9.56 -7.63 0.55
N LEU A 347 -8.77 -6.63 0.15
CA LEU A 347 -8.40 -6.46 -1.27
C LEU A 347 -7.48 -7.58 -1.76
N GLN A 348 -6.57 -8.10 -0.92
CA GLN A 348 -5.77 -9.27 -1.29
C GLN A 348 -6.62 -10.54 -1.47
N VAL A 349 -7.66 -10.73 -0.66
CA VAL A 349 -8.62 -11.82 -0.88
C VAL A 349 -9.37 -11.63 -2.20
N ILE A 350 -9.79 -10.41 -2.53
CA ILE A 350 -10.44 -10.07 -3.81
C ILE A 350 -9.51 -10.38 -5.00
N LEU A 351 -8.25 -9.97 -4.94
CA LEU A 351 -7.24 -10.24 -5.97
C LEU A 351 -6.98 -11.74 -6.15
N LEU A 352 -6.91 -12.51 -5.06
CA LEU A 352 -6.78 -13.96 -5.12
C LEU A 352 -7.99 -14.59 -5.84
N ARG A 353 -9.20 -14.15 -5.47
CA ARG A 353 -10.45 -14.66 -6.06
C ARG A 353 -10.54 -14.31 -7.54
N GLU A 354 -10.08 -13.14 -7.96
CA GLU A 354 -10.10 -12.74 -9.38
C GLU A 354 -9.23 -13.66 -10.23
N HIS A 355 -8.03 -14.02 -9.75
CA HIS A 355 -7.21 -15.02 -10.43
C HIS A 355 -7.93 -16.35 -10.59
N ASN A 356 -8.54 -16.86 -9.51
CA ASN A 356 -9.27 -18.12 -9.53
C ASN A 356 -10.50 -18.08 -10.45
N ARG A 357 -11.21 -16.95 -10.49
CA ARG A 357 -12.33 -16.71 -11.41
C ARG A 357 -11.89 -16.77 -12.87
N ILE A 358 -10.79 -16.08 -13.21
CA ILE A 358 -10.21 -16.11 -14.57
C ILE A 358 -9.75 -17.54 -14.91
N ALA A 359 -9.04 -18.22 -14.00
CA ALA A 359 -8.55 -19.57 -14.20
C ALA A 359 -9.70 -20.57 -14.47
N ASP A 360 -10.80 -20.50 -13.72
CA ASP A 360 -11.97 -21.37 -13.91
C ASP A 360 -12.62 -21.17 -15.29
N VAL A 361 -12.77 -19.92 -15.72
CA VAL A 361 -13.31 -19.61 -17.06
C VAL A 361 -12.39 -20.16 -18.14
N LEU A 362 -11.08 -19.91 -18.05
CA LEU A 362 -10.10 -20.43 -19.02
C LEU A 362 -10.05 -21.95 -19.04
N ALA A 363 -10.10 -22.62 -17.89
CA ALA A 363 -10.13 -24.08 -17.78
C ALA A 363 -11.38 -24.68 -18.44
N SER A 364 -12.54 -24.03 -18.28
CA SER A 364 -13.79 -24.46 -18.90
C SER A 364 -13.79 -24.27 -20.42
N MET A 365 -13.23 -23.18 -20.91
CA MET A 365 -13.18 -22.82 -22.34
C MET A 365 -12.09 -23.56 -23.11
N ASN A 366 -10.96 -23.85 -22.46
CA ASN A 366 -9.80 -24.51 -23.04
C ASN A 366 -9.45 -25.81 -22.28
N PRO A 367 -10.30 -26.87 -22.31
CA PRO A 367 -10.07 -28.10 -21.53
C PRO A 367 -8.79 -28.87 -21.86
N TRP A 368 -8.08 -28.52 -22.94
CA TRP A 368 -6.81 -29.11 -23.36
C TRP A 368 -5.58 -28.36 -22.84
N TRP A 369 -5.74 -27.17 -22.24
CA TRP A 369 -4.63 -26.47 -21.60
C TRP A 369 -4.19 -27.23 -20.35
N SER A 370 -2.87 -27.24 -20.11
CA SER A 370 -2.32 -27.77 -18.85
C SER A 370 -2.62 -26.82 -17.70
N ASP A 371 -2.54 -27.34 -16.47
CA ASP A 371 -2.60 -26.53 -15.23
C ASP A 371 -1.68 -25.30 -15.31
N GLU A 372 -0.42 -25.52 -15.72
CA GLU A 372 0.58 -24.44 -15.86
C GLU A 372 0.16 -23.40 -16.90
N THR A 373 -0.42 -23.82 -18.03
CA THR A 373 -0.87 -22.88 -19.07
C THR A 373 -2.02 -22.02 -18.56
N ILE A 374 -3.00 -22.63 -17.88
CA ILE A 374 -4.13 -21.90 -17.30
C ILE A 374 -3.64 -20.91 -16.24
N PHE A 375 -2.76 -21.34 -15.33
CA PHE A 375 -2.20 -20.49 -14.29
C PHE A 375 -1.49 -19.27 -14.88
N GLN A 376 -0.61 -19.48 -15.88
CA GLN A 376 0.17 -18.39 -16.45
C GLN A 376 -0.68 -17.43 -17.29
N GLU A 377 -1.66 -17.91 -18.06
CA GLU A 377 -2.58 -17.02 -18.78
C GLU A 377 -3.51 -16.27 -17.81
N ALA A 378 -4.03 -16.91 -16.76
CA ALA A 378 -4.82 -16.23 -15.74
C ALA A 378 -4.00 -15.14 -15.02
N ARG A 379 -2.76 -15.46 -14.60
CA ARG A 379 -1.81 -14.47 -14.03
C ARG A 379 -1.55 -13.33 -15.01
N ARG A 380 -1.29 -13.62 -16.28
CA ARG A 380 -1.01 -12.61 -17.31
C ARG A 380 -2.20 -11.67 -17.56
N ILE A 381 -3.42 -12.19 -17.66
CA ILE A 381 -4.64 -11.38 -17.81
C ILE A 381 -4.87 -10.52 -16.58
N HIS A 382 -4.76 -11.10 -15.38
CA HIS A 382 -4.99 -10.38 -14.13
C HIS A 382 -3.96 -9.25 -13.91
N ILE A 383 -2.69 -9.48 -14.23
CA ILE A 383 -1.67 -8.42 -14.23
C ILE A 383 -2.05 -7.30 -15.20
N ALA A 384 -2.52 -7.63 -16.41
CA ALA A 384 -2.92 -6.62 -17.39
C ALA A 384 -4.15 -5.82 -16.93
N GLU A 385 -5.13 -6.47 -16.33
CA GLU A 385 -6.29 -5.84 -15.70
C GLU A 385 -5.85 -4.84 -14.62
N MET A 386 -4.99 -5.27 -13.69
CA MET A 386 -4.52 -4.39 -12.61
C MET A 386 -3.59 -3.28 -13.11
N GLN A 387 -2.73 -3.54 -14.09
CA GLN A 387 -1.92 -2.48 -14.71
C GLN A 387 -2.80 -1.42 -15.39
N HIS A 388 -3.89 -1.82 -16.06
CA HIS A 388 -4.84 -0.88 -16.64
C HIS A 388 -5.52 -0.03 -15.56
N ILE A 389 -6.09 -0.66 -14.53
CA ILE A 389 -6.73 0.03 -13.40
C ILE A 389 -5.72 0.98 -12.72
N ASN A 390 -4.50 0.52 -12.47
CA ASN A 390 -3.46 1.31 -11.82
C ASN A 390 -3.15 2.59 -12.61
N TYR A 391 -2.88 2.49 -13.92
CA TYR A 391 -2.47 3.66 -14.71
C TYR A 391 -3.62 4.57 -15.13
N TYR A 392 -4.81 4.02 -15.40
CA TYR A 392 -5.91 4.78 -16.00
C TYR A 392 -7.05 5.13 -15.03
N GLU A 393 -7.26 4.39 -13.94
CA GLU A 393 -8.24 4.76 -12.90
C GLU A 393 -7.57 5.35 -11.65
N TYR A 394 -6.48 4.74 -11.19
CA TYR A 394 -5.90 5.04 -9.87
C TYR A 394 -4.88 6.18 -9.89
N LEU A 395 -3.77 6.03 -10.60
CA LEU A 395 -2.66 7.01 -10.59
C LEU A 395 -3.08 8.44 -10.97
N PRO A 396 -4.04 8.68 -11.89
CA PRO A 396 -4.50 10.03 -12.22
C PRO A 396 -5.07 10.80 -11.03
N ILE A 397 -5.58 10.10 -10.00
CA ILE A 397 -6.06 10.69 -8.75
C ILE A 397 -4.91 11.41 -8.01
N PHE A 398 -3.75 10.76 -7.96
CA PHE A 398 -2.62 11.19 -7.12
C PHE A 398 -1.62 12.05 -7.90
N LEU A 399 -1.39 11.71 -9.17
CA LEU A 399 -0.40 12.35 -10.03
C LEU A 399 -1.00 13.44 -10.91
N GLY A 400 -2.33 13.50 -11.03
CA GLY A 400 -3.03 14.39 -11.94
C GLY A 400 -3.00 13.92 -13.39
N TYR A 401 -4.19 13.83 -13.99
CA TYR A 401 -4.37 13.37 -15.37
C TYR A 401 -3.49 14.12 -16.38
N GLU A 402 -3.51 15.45 -16.36
CA GLU A 402 -2.72 16.29 -17.29
C GLU A 402 -1.21 16.04 -17.15
N ASN A 403 -0.73 15.85 -15.91
CA ASN A 403 0.67 15.54 -15.66
C ASN A 403 1.04 14.15 -16.18
N MET A 404 0.16 13.16 -16.03
CA MET A 404 0.41 11.81 -16.56
C MET A 404 0.42 11.77 -18.09
N VAL A 405 -0.49 12.48 -18.76
CA VAL A 405 -0.49 12.62 -20.23
C VAL A 405 0.78 13.34 -20.70
N LYS A 406 1.11 14.49 -20.08
CA LYS A 406 2.30 15.29 -20.43
C LYS A 406 3.60 14.49 -20.33
N ASN A 407 3.73 13.65 -19.30
CA ASN A 407 4.93 12.85 -19.07
C ASN A 407 4.86 11.45 -19.67
N ARG A 408 3.83 11.15 -20.49
CA ARG A 408 3.67 9.87 -21.21
C ARG A 408 3.58 8.64 -20.29
N LEU A 409 2.95 8.80 -19.13
CA LEU A 409 2.56 7.68 -18.29
C LEU A 409 1.27 7.04 -18.80
N ILE A 410 0.38 7.84 -19.40
CA ILE A 410 -0.84 7.42 -20.08
C ILE A 410 -0.99 8.15 -21.41
N TYR A 411 -1.87 7.62 -22.25
CA TYR A 411 -2.11 8.13 -23.59
C TYR A 411 -3.61 8.26 -23.86
N GLU A 412 -4.00 9.32 -24.57
CA GLU A 412 -5.39 9.57 -24.97
C GLU A 412 -5.74 8.79 -26.25
N GLU A 413 -6.96 8.26 -26.31
CA GLU A 413 -7.58 7.68 -27.53
C GLU A 413 -6.77 6.58 -28.25
N VAL A 414 -6.16 5.65 -27.50
CA VAL A 414 -5.31 4.60 -28.09
C VAL A 414 -6.11 3.43 -28.67
N ILE A 415 -6.03 3.27 -29.99
CA ILE A 415 -6.61 2.12 -30.70
C ILE A 415 -5.59 0.96 -30.83
N GLY A 416 -4.30 1.27 -30.96
CA GLY A 416 -3.23 0.28 -31.19
C GLY A 416 -2.44 -0.11 -29.94
N TYR A 417 -1.26 -0.68 -30.17
CA TYR A 417 -0.24 -0.92 -29.14
C TYR A 417 0.47 0.38 -28.75
N ILE A 418 1.13 0.36 -27.59
CA ILE A 418 2.04 1.41 -27.16
C ILE A 418 3.43 0.79 -27.02
N ASP A 419 4.19 0.91 -28.10
CA ASP A 419 5.51 0.29 -28.27
C ASP A 419 6.60 1.26 -27.79
N ASP A 420 6.57 1.60 -26.50
CA ASP A 420 7.49 2.55 -25.88
C ASP A 420 8.39 1.93 -24.81
N TYR A 421 8.42 0.60 -24.71
CA TYR A 421 9.39 -0.13 -23.88
C TYR A 421 10.81 0.33 -24.21
N ASN A 422 11.58 0.67 -23.18
CA ASN A 422 12.96 1.11 -23.33
C ASN A 422 13.89 0.27 -22.45
N PRO A 423 14.71 -0.63 -23.03
CA PRO A 423 15.62 -1.48 -22.27
C PRO A 423 16.76 -0.71 -21.57
N ARG A 424 16.89 0.60 -21.79
CA ARG A 424 17.85 1.46 -21.06
C ARG A 424 17.26 2.09 -19.80
N VAL A 425 15.94 2.00 -19.60
CA VAL A 425 15.29 2.47 -18.39
C VAL A 425 15.40 1.38 -17.34
N ASP A 426 15.95 1.75 -16.18
CA ASP A 426 16.04 0.88 -15.01
C ASP A 426 14.74 1.01 -14.20
N PRO A 427 13.92 -0.06 -14.07
CA PRO A 427 12.64 -0.05 -13.39
C PRO A 427 12.78 -0.15 -11.86
N SER A 428 13.98 -0.44 -11.32
CA SER A 428 14.19 -0.55 -9.88
C SER A 428 13.68 0.68 -9.14
N ILE A 429 13.02 0.43 -8.00
CA ILE A 429 12.35 1.49 -7.24
C ILE A 429 13.35 2.48 -6.66
N LEU A 430 13.07 3.77 -6.82
CA LEU A 430 13.77 4.87 -6.18
C LEU A 430 13.48 4.84 -4.68
N ASP A 431 14.53 4.92 -3.87
CA ASP A 431 14.42 4.97 -2.41
C ASP A 431 13.64 6.22 -1.95
N GLU A 432 13.86 7.36 -2.63
CA GLU A 432 13.11 8.59 -2.40
C GLU A 432 11.61 8.42 -2.70
N HIS A 433 11.24 7.52 -3.63
CA HIS A 433 9.85 7.16 -3.88
C HIS A 433 9.28 6.28 -2.74
N ALA A 434 9.92 5.14 -2.45
CA ALA A 434 9.41 4.15 -1.51
C ALA A 434 9.45 4.58 -0.04
N THR A 435 10.40 5.44 0.32
CA THR A 435 10.68 5.82 1.71
C THR A 435 10.21 7.24 2.05
N ALA A 436 9.96 8.10 1.05
CA ALA A 436 9.42 9.45 1.26
C ALA A 436 8.13 9.71 0.48
N ALA A 437 8.19 9.84 -0.84
CA ALA A 437 7.09 10.42 -1.62
C ALA A 437 5.81 9.59 -1.57
N PHE A 438 5.90 8.26 -1.70
CA PHE A 438 4.70 7.41 -1.70
C PHE A 438 4.14 7.18 -0.29
N ARG A 439 4.96 7.39 0.74
CA ARG A 439 4.52 7.37 2.15
C ARG A 439 3.83 8.66 2.60
N HIS A 440 3.91 9.73 1.81
CA HIS A 440 3.08 10.93 2.02
C HIS A 440 1.62 10.55 2.21
N PHE A 441 1.14 9.58 1.42
CA PHE A 441 -0.24 9.12 1.41
C PHE A 441 -0.68 8.34 2.66
N HIS A 442 0.20 8.10 3.63
CA HIS A 442 -0.20 7.68 4.97
C HIS A 442 -1.09 8.74 5.66
N THR A 443 -1.00 10.02 5.29
CA THR A 443 -1.93 11.08 5.74
C THR A 443 -3.39 10.79 5.38
N LEU A 444 -3.65 9.98 4.34
CA LEU A 444 -5.00 9.61 3.90
C LEU A 444 -5.63 8.53 4.80
N ILE A 445 -4.85 7.88 5.66
CA ILE A 445 -5.36 6.81 6.54
C ILE A 445 -6.42 7.40 7.47
N PHE A 446 -7.54 6.68 7.58
CA PHE A 446 -8.65 7.03 8.46
C PHE A 446 -8.79 5.95 9.54
N GLY A 447 -8.80 6.35 10.80
CA GLY A 447 -8.69 5.46 11.95
C GLY A 447 -9.92 4.58 12.23
N PHE A 448 -11.08 4.92 11.66
CA PHE A 448 -12.34 4.22 11.89
C PHE A 448 -12.99 3.80 10.57
N LEU A 449 -13.10 2.50 10.35
CA LEU A 449 -13.63 1.91 9.13
C LEU A 449 -15.15 1.72 9.24
N GLN A 450 -15.91 2.34 8.33
CA GLN A 450 -17.36 2.20 8.28
C GLN A 450 -17.73 0.82 7.73
N LEU A 451 -18.63 0.14 8.43
CA LEU A 451 -19.27 -1.08 7.95
C LEU A 451 -20.65 -0.70 7.43
N LEU A 452 -20.87 -0.83 6.12
CA LEU A 452 -22.11 -0.40 5.47
C LEU A 452 -22.93 -1.56 4.95
N THR A 453 -24.25 -1.53 5.12
CA THR A 453 -25.15 -2.53 4.56
C THR A 453 -25.26 -2.41 3.02
N GLN A 454 -25.95 -3.36 2.37
CA GLN A 454 -26.18 -3.34 0.91
C GLN A 454 -26.93 -2.08 0.42
N ASP A 455 -27.81 -1.51 1.26
CA ASP A 455 -28.49 -0.23 1.07
C ASP A 455 -27.67 0.97 1.56
N ARG A 456 -26.38 0.75 1.83
CA ARG A 456 -25.38 1.77 2.22
C ARG A 456 -25.74 2.49 3.52
N GLN A 457 -26.46 1.82 4.43
CA GLN A 457 -26.71 2.30 5.79
C GLN A 457 -25.56 1.89 6.70
N LEU A 458 -25.22 2.75 7.65
CA LEU A 458 -24.18 2.48 8.62
C LEU A 458 -24.61 1.37 9.58
N ALA A 459 -23.89 0.25 9.57
CA ALA A 459 -24.08 -0.88 10.47
C ALA A 459 -23.15 -0.84 11.69
N GLY A 460 -22.02 -0.11 11.60
CA GLY A 460 -21.06 0.02 12.69
C GLY A 460 -19.70 0.52 12.22
N TYR A 461 -18.73 0.49 13.14
CA TYR A 461 -17.35 0.89 12.88
C TYR A 461 -16.37 -0.18 13.35
N ALA A 462 -15.27 -0.35 12.64
CA ALA A 462 -14.09 -1.04 13.12
C ALA A 462 -12.97 -0.01 13.36
N ARG A 463 -12.49 0.09 14.59
CA ARG A 463 -11.32 0.92 14.92
C ARG A 463 -10.06 0.24 14.41
N LEU A 464 -9.27 0.92 13.58
CA LEU A 464 -8.13 0.34 12.87
C LEU A 464 -7.11 -0.28 13.84
N SER A 465 -6.78 0.40 14.93
CA SER A 465 -5.79 -0.09 15.90
C SER A 465 -6.17 -1.36 16.66
N ASP A 466 -7.45 -1.78 16.61
CA ASP A 466 -7.93 -3.01 17.24
C ASP A 466 -7.73 -4.25 16.35
N TRP A 467 -7.43 -4.04 15.06
CA TRP A 467 -7.47 -5.09 14.03
C TRP A 467 -6.20 -5.21 13.20
N PHE A 468 -5.12 -4.51 13.56
CA PHE A 468 -3.82 -4.74 12.95
C PHE A 468 -3.36 -6.19 13.17
N ASN A 469 -2.85 -6.86 12.13
CA ASN A 469 -2.39 -8.26 12.16
C ASN A 469 -3.45 -9.25 12.70
N ARG A 470 -4.74 -8.99 12.47
CA ARG A 470 -5.85 -9.85 12.94
C ARG A 470 -7.01 -9.90 11.94
N PRO A 471 -6.94 -10.77 10.93
CA PRO A 471 -7.91 -10.77 9.82
C PRO A 471 -9.26 -11.42 10.18
N LEU A 472 -9.42 -11.95 11.40
CA LEU A 472 -10.67 -12.56 11.90
C LEU A 472 -11.90 -11.69 11.62
N LEU A 473 -11.77 -10.36 11.70
CA LEU A 473 -12.84 -9.40 11.43
C LEU A 473 -13.59 -9.72 10.12
N LEU A 474 -12.87 -10.09 9.07
CA LEU A 474 -13.42 -10.31 7.73
C LEU A 474 -14.30 -11.56 7.64
N GLU A 475 -14.08 -12.56 8.50
CA GLU A 475 -14.88 -13.79 8.55
C GLU A 475 -16.13 -13.68 9.43
N LEU A 476 -16.33 -12.53 10.10
CA LEU A 476 -17.52 -12.25 10.90
C LEU A 476 -18.71 -11.82 10.02
N ASP A 477 -19.92 -11.92 10.57
CA ASP A 477 -21.20 -11.86 9.86
C ASP A 477 -21.34 -10.71 8.84
N ASN A 478 -21.09 -11.08 7.57
CA ASN A 478 -21.14 -10.22 6.39
C ASN A 478 -20.22 -8.99 6.46
N ILE A 479 -19.19 -9.01 7.31
CA ILE A 479 -18.27 -7.88 7.43
C ILE A 479 -17.43 -7.70 6.16
N PHE A 480 -17.05 -8.78 5.47
CA PHE A 480 -16.36 -8.70 4.17
C PHE A 480 -17.08 -7.79 3.17
N ASP A 481 -18.38 -8.03 2.93
CA ASP A 481 -19.19 -7.19 2.04
C ASP A 481 -19.42 -5.79 2.64
N LYS A 482 -19.69 -5.70 3.94
CA LYS A 482 -19.96 -4.40 4.57
C LYS A 482 -18.76 -3.46 4.49
N LEU A 483 -17.56 -4.01 4.67
CA LEU A 483 -16.32 -3.27 4.54
C LEU A 483 -16.02 -2.97 3.07
N THR A 484 -16.31 -3.88 2.14
CA THR A 484 -16.20 -3.61 0.68
C THR A 484 -17.03 -2.38 0.28
N ILE A 485 -18.28 -2.29 0.77
CA ILE A 485 -19.15 -1.13 0.54
C ILE A 485 -18.61 0.10 1.28
N GLY A 486 -18.15 -0.07 2.51
CA GLY A 486 -17.50 0.97 3.30
C GLY A 486 -16.34 1.63 2.58
N LEU A 487 -15.40 0.85 2.05
CA LEU A 487 -14.25 1.35 1.29
C LEU A 487 -14.66 2.23 0.11
N THR A 488 -15.77 1.89 -0.56
CA THR A 488 -16.22 2.60 -1.76
C THR A 488 -17.15 3.78 -1.47
N ALA A 489 -17.55 4.00 -0.22
CA ALA A 489 -18.51 5.06 0.15
C ALA A 489 -18.02 6.00 1.26
N GLN A 490 -17.07 5.57 2.07
CA GLN A 490 -16.43 6.38 3.09
C GLN A 490 -15.33 7.25 2.46
N PRO A 491 -15.24 8.55 2.78
CA PRO A 491 -14.09 9.36 2.40
C PRO A 491 -12.84 9.00 3.25
N PRO A 492 -11.63 9.03 2.68
CA PRO A 492 -10.39 8.96 3.45
C PRO A 492 -10.13 10.30 4.16
N SER A 493 -9.05 10.35 4.95
CA SER A 493 -8.47 11.62 5.39
C SER A 493 -7.96 12.42 4.19
N TYR A 494 -7.70 13.71 4.37
CA TYR A 494 -7.25 14.61 3.30
C TYR A 494 -5.74 14.49 3.04
N SER A 495 -5.30 14.77 1.81
CA SER A 495 -3.87 14.83 1.51
C SER A 495 -3.25 16.14 2.00
N ASP A 496 -2.80 16.16 3.25
CA ASP A 496 -2.17 17.32 3.86
C ASP A 496 -1.12 16.92 4.92
N GLN A 497 -0.89 17.82 5.89
CA GLN A 497 0.05 17.59 6.98
C GLN A 497 -0.57 16.88 8.18
N PHE A 498 -1.88 16.68 8.25
CA PHE A 498 -2.56 16.16 9.43
C PHE A 498 -2.64 14.63 9.36
N TRP A 499 -2.43 13.99 10.51
CA TRP A 499 -2.32 12.54 10.59
C TRP A 499 -3.21 12.01 11.70
N ASP A 500 -4.04 11.01 11.36
CA ASP A 500 -4.94 10.36 12.31
C ASP A 500 -4.16 9.74 13.48
N SER A 501 -4.59 10.01 14.71
CA SER A 501 -3.96 9.49 15.92
C SER A 501 -3.94 7.96 15.99
N GLU A 502 -4.82 7.25 15.26
CA GLU A 502 -4.79 5.79 15.16
C GLU A 502 -3.48 5.25 14.57
N VAL A 503 -2.74 6.06 13.80
CA VAL A 503 -1.41 5.68 13.25
C VAL A 503 -0.24 6.45 13.83
N THR A 504 -0.46 7.56 14.56
CA THR A 504 0.63 8.31 15.23
C THR A 504 0.74 8.07 16.73
N GLN A 505 -0.30 7.47 17.35
CA GLN A 505 -0.34 7.18 18.80
C GLN A 505 -0.71 5.72 19.10
N PHE A 506 -1.38 5.04 18.17
CA PHE A 506 -1.96 3.71 18.41
C PHE A 506 -1.48 2.63 17.43
N LEU A 507 -0.47 2.93 16.60
CA LEU A 507 0.07 2.00 15.62
C LEU A 507 0.58 0.73 16.30
N PHE A 508 0.05 -0.44 15.92
CA PHE A 508 0.41 -1.73 16.53
C PHE A 508 0.40 -1.69 18.08
N ARG A 509 -0.55 -0.97 18.69
CA ARG A 509 -0.66 -0.88 20.16
C ARG A 509 -0.88 -2.22 20.84
N ARG A 510 -1.43 -3.21 20.13
CA ARG A 510 -1.76 -4.54 20.67
C ARG A 510 -2.61 -4.39 21.93
N ASN A 511 -2.16 -4.94 23.05
CA ASN A 511 -2.84 -4.85 24.35
C ASN A 511 -2.39 -3.63 25.19
N ASN A 512 -1.48 -2.79 24.67
CA ASN A 512 -1.02 -1.58 25.36
C ASN A 512 -2.00 -0.41 25.17
N THR A 513 -1.92 0.56 26.07
CA THR A 513 -2.71 1.81 26.01
C THR A 513 -2.38 2.63 24.77
N PHE A 514 -1.08 2.76 24.46
CA PHE A 514 -0.55 3.45 23.28
C PHE A 514 0.35 2.50 22.48
N GLY A 515 0.57 2.84 21.22
CA GLY A 515 1.43 2.10 20.29
C GLY A 515 2.60 2.94 19.80
N GLY A 516 3.05 2.64 18.59
CA GLY A 516 4.06 3.42 17.90
C GLY A 516 3.49 4.63 17.16
N ASP A 517 4.41 5.36 16.53
CA ASP A 517 4.14 6.51 15.68
C ASP A 517 4.66 6.24 14.26
N LEU A 518 3.74 6.07 13.30
CA LEU A 518 4.08 5.80 11.90
C LEU A 518 4.84 6.97 11.27
N ARG A 519 4.48 8.21 11.61
CA ARG A 519 5.10 9.40 11.05
C ARG A 519 6.53 9.57 11.56
N ALA A 520 6.76 9.39 12.85
CA ALA A 520 8.10 9.37 13.43
C ALA A 520 8.94 8.22 12.84
N THR A 521 8.32 7.06 12.60
CA THR A 521 8.96 5.91 11.95
C THR A 521 9.37 6.22 10.52
N ASP A 522 8.55 6.90 9.73
CA ASP A 522 8.87 7.30 8.36
C ASP A 522 10.07 8.27 8.31
N ILE A 523 10.10 9.25 9.22
CA ILE A 523 11.23 10.19 9.34
C ILE A 523 12.51 9.44 9.71
N GLN A 524 12.45 8.59 10.74
CA GLN A 524 13.60 7.80 11.18
C GLN A 524 14.07 6.81 10.09
N ARG A 525 13.14 6.25 9.30
CA ARG A 525 13.46 5.39 8.16
C ARG A 525 14.15 6.16 7.03
N GLY A 526 13.75 7.41 6.79
CA GLY A 526 14.46 8.30 5.86
C GLY A 526 15.92 8.50 6.26
N ARG A 527 16.19 8.67 7.56
CA ARG A 527 17.56 8.78 8.12
C ARG A 527 18.34 7.47 7.99
N ASP A 528 17.70 6.35 8.31
CA ASP A 528 18.27 5.01 8.21
C ASP A 528 18.71 4.67 6.77
N HIS A 529 17.88 5.03 5.80
CA HIS A 529 18.15 4.88 4.38
C HIS A 529 19.11 5.95 3.81
N GLY A 530 19.54 6.89 4.64
CA GLY A 530 20.40 8.00 4.21
C GLY A 530 19.79 8.76 3.04
N LEU A 531 18.47 9.00 3.04
CA LEU A 531 17.82 9.80 2.00
C LEU A 531 18.48 11.18 1.88
N GLY A 532 18.62 11.68 0.66
CA GLY A 532 19.10 13.04 0.44
C GLY A 532 18.20 14.07 1.15
N ASN A 533 18.75 15.25 1.43
CA ASN A 533 17.96 16.33 1.99
C ASN A 533 16.94 16.86 0.95
N TYR A 534 16.01 17.68 1.44
CA TYR A 534 14.94 18.23 0.63
C TYR A 534 15.46 19.10 -0.53
N ILE A 535 16.51 19.90 -0.29
CA ILE A 535 17.00 20.86 -1.29
C ILE A 535 17.73 20.18 -2.46
N ASP A 536 18.48 19.11 -2.18
CA ASP A 536 19.17 18.33 -3.20
C ASP A 536 18.18 17.60 -4.10
N THR A 537 17.09 17.10 -3.51
CA THR A 537 16.01 16.44 -4.25
C THR A 537 15.29 17.43 -5.17
N ARG A 538 15.01 18.65 -4.69
CA ARG A 538 14.45 19.72 -5.53
C ARG A 538 15.38 20.08 -6.68
N ALA A 539 16.68 20.17 -6.43
CA ALA A 539 17.67 20.43 -7.47
C ALA A 539 17.65 19.33 -8.54
N ALA A 540 17.61 18.06 -8.14
CA ALA A 540 17.53 16.92 -9.05
C ALA A 540 16.24 16.90 -9.90
N CYS A 541 15.14 17.39 -9.33
CA CYS A 541 13.86 17.58 -10.04
C CYS A 541 13.80 18.85 -10.90
N GLY A 542 14.87 19.65 -10.96
CA GLY A 542 14.87 20.92 -11.70
C GLY A 542 13.93 21.99 -11.11
N LEU A 543 13.59 21.87 -9.83
CA LEU A 543 12.71 22.80 -9.12
C LEU A 543 13.49 23.94 -8.46
N PRO A 544 12.84 25.09 -8.13
CA PRO A 544 13.50 26.16 -7.38
C PRO A 544 14.05 25.66 -6.04
N VAL A 545 15.33 25.90 -5.78
CA VAL A 545 16.02 25.44 -4.57
C VAL A 545 16.05 26.55 -3.51
N PRO A 546 15.43 26.37 -2.33
CA PRO A 546 15.44 27.38 -1.28
C PRO A 546 16.86 27.54 -0.69
N ARG A 547 17.27 28.78 -0.45
CA ARG A 547 18.56 29.12 0.20
C ARG A 547 18.40 29.56 1.64
N SER A 548 17.17 29.84 2.06
CA SER A 548 16.76 30.16 3.42
C SER A 548 15.40 29.53 3.70
N PHE A 549 15.03 29.41 4.98
CA PHE A 549 13.67 28.99 5.36
C PHE A 549 12.59 29.87 4.72
N ASN A 550 12.83 31.19 4.61
CA ASN A 550 11.85 32.09 4.02
C ASN A 550 11.55 31.78 2.55
N ASP A 551 12.54 31.29 1.79
CA ASP A 551 12.35 30.89 0.38
C ASP A 551 11.41 29.67 0.26
N MET A 552 11.19 28.93 1.34
CA MET A 552 10.26 27.79 1.35
C MET A 552 8.79 28.22 1.36
N THR A 553 8.51 29.50 1.61
CA THR A 553 7.12 30.02 1.66
C THR A 553 6.42 30.05 0.30
N ASP A 554 7.18 29.86 -0.79
CA ASP A 554 6.63 29.72 -2.14
C ASP A 554 5.81 28.43 -2.33
N PHE A 555 6.06 27.41 -1.50
CA PHE A 555 5.45 26.08 -1.64
C PHE A 555 5.02 25.43 -0.33
N ILE A 556 5.48 25.91 0.83
CA ILE A 556 5.04 25.48 2.17
C ILE A 556 4.40 26.68 2.88
N THR A 557 3.37 26.44 3.70
CA THR A 557 2.70 27.51 4.45
C THR A 557 3.66 28.23 5.40
N LYS A 558 3.46 29.54 5.59
CA LYS A 558 4.32 30.35 6.50
C LYS A 558 4.38 29.78 7.92
N ALA A 559 3.25 29.31 8.45
CA ALA A 559 3.20 28.71 9.78
C ALA A 559 4.12 27.48 9.90
N ASN A 560 4.14 26.61 8.89
CA ASN A 560 5.00 25.44 8.88
C ASN A 560 6.47 25.79 8.66
N VAL A 561 6.76 26.80 7.82
CA VAL A 561 8.12 27.34 7.67
C VAL A 561 8.66 27.88 8.99
N ASP A 562 7.83 28.59 9.76
CA ASP A 562 8.22 29.10 11.07
C ASP A 562 8.55 27.95 12.05
N LEU A 563 7.74 26.89 12.06
CA LEU A 563 8.02 25.68 12.85
C LEU A 563 9.29 24.96 12.38
N LEU A 564 9.50 24.81 11.07
CA LEU A 564 10.74 24.24 10.52
C LEU A 564 11.96 25.03 10.97
N GLN A 565 11.89 26.36 10.99
CA GLN A 565 12.97 27.22 11.45
C GLN A 565 13.24 27.08 12.96
N THR A 566 12.23 26.72 13.76
CA THR A 566 12.44 26.42 15.19
C THR A 566 13.05 25.05 15.44
N LEU A 567 12.77 24.08 14.56
CA LEU A 567 13.23 22.70 14.70
C LEU A 567 14.64 22.50 14.12
N TYR A 568 14.86 22.94 12.87
CA TYR A 568 16.10 22.72 12.14
C TYR A 568 17.05 23.91 12.25
N GLN A 569 18.35 23.63 12.40
CA GLN A 569 19.37 24.68 12.54
C GLN A 569 19.68 25.39 11.22
N ASP A 570 19.64 24.66 10.10
CA ASP A 570 19.91 25.17 8.77
C ASP A 570 18.90 24.59 7.76
N VAL A 571 18.57 25.35 6.71
CA VAL A 571 17.64 24.90 5.66
C VAL A 571 18.12 23.63 4.94
N ARG A 572 19.45 23.41 4.91
CA ARG A 572 20.09 22.22 4.33
C ARG A 572 19.87 20.96 5.15
N ASP A 573 19.49 21.10 6.42
CA ASP A 573 19.19 19.98 7.31
C ASP A 573 17.79 19.41 7.11
N VAL A 574 16.91 20.14 6.42
CA VAL A 574 15.50 19.78 6.29
C VAL A 574 15.37 18.51 5.45
N GLU A 575 14.80 17.48 6.07
CA GLU A 575 14.70 16.14 5.51
C GLU A 575 13.64 16.08 4.40
N LEU A 576 13.90 15.31 3.34
CA LEU A 576 12.95 15.12 2.23
C LEU A 576 11.60 14.61 2.71
N VAL A 577 11.60 13.62 3.61
CA VAL A 577 10.38 13.02 4.19
C VAL A 577 9.53 14.10 4.86
N VAL A 578 10.14 15.11 5.47
CA VAL A 578 9.44 16.15 6.25
C VAL A 578 8.93 17.26 5.33
N ALA A 579 9.82 17.98 4.64
CA ALA A 579 9.41 19.14 3.85
C ALA A 579 8.58 18.75 2.62
N GLY A 580 8.84 17.60 1.99
CA GLY A 580 8.02 17.14 0.88
C GLY A 580 6.54 16.93 1.27
N SER A 581 6.27 16.49 2.51
CA SER A 581 4.91 16.32 3.03
C SER A 581 4.23 17.63 3.45
N LEU A 582 4.97 18.74 3.55
CA LEU A 582 4.45 20.04 3.93
C LEU A 582 4.15 20.94 2.72
N GLU A 583 4.57 20.52 1.52
CA GLU A 583 4.29 21.24 0.30
C GLU A 583 2.79 21.28 0.00
N ASN A 584 2.31 22.41 -0.52
CA ASN A 584 0.96 22.51 -1.04
C ASN A 584 0.81 21.61 -2.27
N ASN A 585 -0.31 20.88 -2.34
CA ASN A 585 -0.62 20.02 -3.47
C ASN A 585 -0.68 20.81 -4.79
N MET A 586 -0.13 20.21 -5.84
CA MET A 586 -0.25 20.74 -7.20
C MET A 586 -1.71 20.61 -7.68
N PRO A 587 -2.22 21.56 -8.49
CA PRO A 587 -3.57 21.46 -9.04
C PRO A 587 -3.82 20.13 -9.74
N GLY A 588 -4.91 19.45 -9.35
CA GLY A 588 -5.30 18.14 -9.90
C GLY A 588 -4.48 16.95 -9.40
N ALA A 589 -3.53 17.13 -8.49
CA ALA A 589 -2.74 16.08 -7.87
C ALA A 589 -2.88 16.12 -6.33
N LEU A 590 -2.51 15.04 -5.67
CA LEU A 590 -2.50 14.93 -4.20
C LEU A 590 -1.09 15.00 -3.62
N ALA A 591 -0.17 15.63 -4.33
CA ALA A 591 1.20 15.80 -3.88
C ALA A 591 1.73 17.18 -4.28
N GLY A 592 2.63 17.70 -3.44
CA GLY A 592 3.42 18.88 -3.79
C GLY A 592 4.40 18.63 -4.94
N PRO A 593 4.99 19.69 -5.52
CA PRO A 593 5.84 19.59 -6.71
C PRO A 593 7.03 18.62 -6.57
N THR A 594 7.67 18.52 -5.40
CA THR A 594 8.82 17.63 -5.19
C THR A 594 8.40 16.17 -5.21
N PHE A 595 7.37 15.82 -4.44
CA PHE A 595 6.84 14.46 -4.43
C PHE A 595 6.19 14.10 -5.76
N LEU A 596 5.50 15.02 -6.42
CA LEU A 596 4.94 14.79 -7.75
C LEU A 596 6.02 14.44 -8.79
N CYS A 597 7.18 15.11 -8.75
CA CYS A 597 8.33 14.76 -9.58
C CYS A 597 8.79 13.32 -9.33
N LEU A 598 9.02 12.94 -8.06
CA LEU A 598 9.48 11.60 -7.68
C LEU A 598 8.48 10.50 -8.06
N LEU A 599 7.19 10.74 -7.82
CA LEU A 599 6.11 9.81 -8.19
C LEU A 599 6.02 9.63 -9.70
N THR A 600 6.05 10.74 -10.44
CA THR A 600 5.98 10.73 -11.92
C THR A 600 7.17 9.96 -12.51
N GLU A 601 8.38 10.22 -12.03
CA GLU A 601 9.58 9.53 -12.48
C GLU A 601 9.53 8.03 -12.18
N GLN A 602 9.10 7.64 -10.97
CA GLN A 602 9.02 6.23 -10.63
C GLN A 602 8.00 5.48 -11.48
N PHE A 603 6.78 6.00 -11.63
CA PHE A 603 5.75 5.32 -12.42
C PHE A 603 6.07 5.33 -13.92
N TYR A 604 6.76 6.36 -14.42
CA TYR A 604 7.34 6.31 -15.76
C TYR A 604 8.33 5.12 -15.90
N ARG A 605 9.26 4.96 -14.96
CA ARG A 605 10.24 3.85 -14.96
C ARG A 605 9.59 2.49 -14.89
N THR A 606 8.62 2.32 -13.99
CA THR A 606 7.91 1.05 -13.79
C THR A 606 7.13 0.62 -15.04
N ARG A 607 6.56 1.55 -15.79
CA ARG A 607 5.88 1.27 -17.06
C ARG A 607 6.86 1.05 -18.22
N VAL A 608 7.70 2.05 -18.50
CA VAL A 608 8.55 2.09 -19.69
C VAL A 608 9.72 1.09 -19.60
N GLY A 609 10.16 0.76 -18.40
CA GLY A 609 11.17 -0.27 -18.15
C GLY A 609 10.62 -1.70 -18.13
N ASP A 610 9.32 -1.90 -18.32
CA ASP A 610 8.67 -3.21 -18.27
C ASP A 610 8.38 -3.77 -19.67
N ARG A 611 9.17 -4.76 -20.10
CA ARG A 611 9.01 -5.43 -21.41
C ARG A 611 7.65 -6.11 -21.57
N TYR A 612 7.04 -6.50 -20.46
CA TYR A 612 5.76 -7.21 -20.42
C TYR A 612 4.57 -6.28 -20.12
N PHE A 613 4.77 -4.95 -20.07
CA PHE A 613 3.69 -4.01 -19.84
C PHE A 613 2.55 -4.26 -20.84
N TYR A 614 1.30 -4.30 -20.36
CA TYR A 614 0.20 -4.92 -21.10
C TYR A 614 -0.10 -4.30 -22.48
N GLU A 615 0.31 -3.04 -22.71
CA GLU A 615 0.11 -2.33 -23.97
C GLU A 615 1.21 -2.56 -25.02
N ASN A 616 2.33 -3.19 -24.63
CA ASN A 616 3.48 -3.40 -25.51
C ASN A 616 3.19 -4.48 -26.56
N GLY A 617 3.31 -4.12 -27.83
CA GLY A 617 3.07 -4.96 -29.00
C GLY A 617 4.32 -5.37 -29.78
N GLU A 618 5.52 -4.91 -29.37
CA GLU A 618 6.76 -5.12 -30.13
C GLU A 618 7.11 -6.61 -30.32
N ASP A 619 6.90 -7.45 -29.30
CA ASP A 619 7.13 -8.90 -29.38
C ASP A 619 5.77 -9.63 -29.44
N PRO A 620 5.40 -10.21 -30.60
CA PRO A 620 4.14 -10.95 -30.77
C PRO A 620 3.98 -12.14 -29.82
N ASP A 621 5.07 -12.71 -29.30
CA ASP A 621 4.99 -13.83 -28.36
C ASP A 621 4.54 -13.38 -26.96
N THR A 622 4.78 -12.12 -26.58
CA THR A 622 4.39 -11.56 -25.27
C THR A 622 3.18 -10.62 -25.36
N ALA A 623 2.88 -10.07 -26.54
CA ALA A 623 1.78 -9.14 -26.75
C ALA A 623 0.41 -9.82 -26.60
N PHE A 624 -0.57 -9.08 -26.08
CA PHE A 624 -1.97 -9.45 -26.27
C PHE A 624 -2.37 -9.19 -27.71
N THR A 625 -3.36 -9.91 -28.25
CA THR A 625 -3.94 -9.52 -29.53
C THR A 625 -4.64 -8.16 -29.38
N LEU A 626 -4.82 -7.42 -30.48
CA LEU A 626 -5.54 -6.13 -30.42
C LEU A 626 -6.95 -6.26 -29.85
N SER A 627 -7.66 -7.35 -30.12
CA SER A 627 -8.99 -7.58 -29.55
C SER A 627 -8.93 -7.81 -28.03
N GLN A 628 -7.98 -8.63 -27.56
CA GLN A 628 -7.72 -8.85 -26.14
C GLN A 628 -7.35 -7.54 -25.42
N LEU A 629 -6.44 -6.76 -26.00
CA LEU A 629 -6.02 -5.47 -25.44
C LEU A 629 -7.19 -4.46 -25.36
N GLN A 630 -8.01 -4.38 -26.41
CA GLN A 630 -9.19 -3.51 -26.41
C GLN A 630 -10.27 -3.98 -25.43
N SER A 631 -10.38 -5.29 -25.20
CA SER A 631 -11.25 -5.85 -24.17
C SER A 631 -10.78 -5.46 -22.76
N ILE A 632 -9.48 -5.55 -22.48
CA ILE A 632 -8.88 -5.10 -21.21
C ILE A 632 -9.17 -3.61 -20.98
N ARG A 633 -8.85 -2.74 -21.94
CA ARG A 633 -9.06 -1.27 -21.81
C ARG A 633 -10.51 -0.84 -21.58
N ARG A 634 -11.49 -1.66 -22.00
CA ARG A 634 -12.92 -1.35 -21.87
C ARG A 634 -13.56 -2.01 -20.67
N GLY A 635 -13.04 -3.17 -20.27
CA GLY A 635 -13.65 -4.07 -19.29
C GLY A 635 -13.01 -4.04 -17.91
N ALA A 636 -11.72 -3.70 -17.81
CA ALA A 636 -11.02 -3.62 -16.55
C ALA A 636 -11.46 -2.38 -15.77
N SER A 637 -12.02 -2.58 -14.58
CA SER A 637 -12.35 -1.50 -13.65
C SER A 637 -12.36 -2.01 -12.22
N MET A 638 -11.98 -1.17 -11.25
CA MET A 638 -12.05 -1.54 -9.84
C MET A 638 -13.49 -1.91 -9.43
N ALA A 639 -14.48 -1.24 -10.00
CA ALA A 639 -15.90 -1.55 -9.75
C ALA A 639 -16.26 -2.98 -10.14
N ARG A 640 -15.79 -3.44 -11.30
CA ARG A 640 -16.05 -4.79 -11.80
C ARG A 640 -15.35 -5.85 -10.94
N VAL A 641 -14.09 -5.62 -10.60
CA VAL A 641 -13.29 -6.54 -9.76
C VAL A 641 -13.95 -6.73 -8.38
N LEU A 642 -14.42 -5.66 -7.74
CA LEU A 642 -15.12 -5.76 -6.46
C LEU A 642 -16.47 -6.51 -6.60
N CYS A 643 -17.23 -6.26 -7.67
CA CYS A 643 -18.50 -6.95 -7.94
C CYS A 643 -18.33 -8.45 -8.14
N ASP A 644 -17.30 -8.86 -8.89
CA ASP A 644 -17.11 -10.26 -9.27
C ASP A 644 -16.54 -11.13 -8.13
N ASN A 645 -15.90 -10.52 -7.12
CA ASN A 645 -15.09 -11.25 -6.14
C ASN A 645 -15.46 -11.03 -4.67
N ALA A 646 -16.33 -10.06 -4.38
CA ALA A 646 -16.99 -9.97 -3.07
C ALA A 646 -18.08 -11.05 -2.92
N ASP A 647 -18.64 -11.22 -1.72
CA ASP A 647 -19.54 -12.36 -1.47
C ASP A 647 -20.95 -12.11 -2.04
N ASN A 648 -21.55 -10.93 -1.84
CA ASN A 648 -22.91 -10.62 -2.28
C ASN A 648 -23.13 -9.16 -2.69
N ILE A 649 -22.14 -8.53 -3.34
CA ILE A 649 -22.29 -7.16 -3.85
C ILE A 649 -23.15 -7.15 -5.12
N LYS A 650 -24.25 -6.39 -5.10
CA LYS A 650 -25.19 -6.31 -6.23
C LYS A 650 -25.13 -5.00 -7.01
N TYR A 651 -24.68 -3.93 -6.35
CA TYR A 651 -24.62 -2.59 -6.91
C TYR A 651 -23.29 -1.93 -6.57
N MET A 652 -22.64 -1.36 -7.57
CA MET A 652 -21.39 -0.63 -7.41
C MET A 652 -21.41 0.60 -8.32
N GLN A 653 -20.82 1.70 -7.87
CA GLN A 653 -20.64 2.86 -8.74
C GLN A 653 -19.55 2.58 -9.78
N PRO A 654 -19.67 3.08 -11.02
CA PRO A 654 -18.71 2.79 -12.08
C PRO A 654 -17.26 3.19 -11.74
N ARG A 655 -17.06 4.30 -11.02
CA ARG A 655 -15.74 4.76 -10.58
C ARG A 655 -15.58 4.46 -9.09
N ALA A 656 -15.05 3.28 -8.79
CA ALA A 656 -14.99 2.73 -7.43
C ALA A 656 -13.91 3.34 -6.52
N PHE A 657 -13.10 4.29 -7.02
CA PHE A 657 -12.20 5.13 -6.23
C PHE A 657 -12.79 6.52 -5.92
N GLU A 658 -13.91 6.88 -6.56
CA GLU A 658 -14.64 8.12 -6.32
C GLU A 658 -15.82 7.90 -5.38
N LEU A 659 -16.15 8.93 -4.60
CA LEU A 659 -17.38 8.99 -3.83
C LEU A 659 -18.60 8.92 -4.76
N ILE A 660 -19.71 8.45 -4.21
CA ILE A 660 -20.99 8.43 -4.92
C ILE A 660 -21.46 9.87 -5.17
N SER A 661 -21.83 10.13 -6.41
CA SER A 661 -22.39 11.42 -6.84
C SER A 661 -23.41 11.23 -7.94
N ALA A 662 -24.05 12.33 -8.39
CA ALA A 662 -24.96 12.29 -9.53
C ALA A 662 -24.31 11.73 -10.82
N GLY A 663 -22.99 11.93 -10.99
CA GLY A 663 -22.21 11.38 -12.10
C GLY A 663 -21.53 10.05 -11.82
N ASN A 664 -21.73 9.47 -10.62
CA ASN A 664 -21.12 8.22 -10.17
C ASN A 664 -22.11 7.42 -9.30
N THR A 665 -23.34 7.27 -9.77
CA THR A 665 -24.40 6.58 -9.01
C THR A 665 -24.20 5.06 -9.10
N PRO A 666 -24.44 4.31 -8.01
CA PRO A 666 -24.40 2.84 -8.05
C PRO A 666 -25.32 2.26 -9.11
N VAL A 667 -24.79 1.32 -9.90
CA VAL A 667 -25.52 0.56 -10.92
C VAL A 667 -25.46 -0.94 -10.61
N PRO A 668 -26.42 -1.75 -11.10
CA PRO A 668 -26.31 -3.20 -11.02
C PRO A 668 -24.97 -3.71 -11.58
N CYS A 669 -24.32 -4.64 -10.86
CA CYS A 669 -23.01 -5.18 -11.26
C CYS A 669 -23.00 -5.81 -12.66
N ASP A 670 -24.12 -6.39 -13.11
CA ASP A 670 -24.28 -6.98 -14.45
C ASP A 670 -24.26 -5.96 -15.60
N ARG A 671 -24.42 -4.65 -15.30
CA ARG A 671 -24.32 -3.56 -16.27
C ARG A 671 -22.91 -2.96 -16.34
N LEU A 672 -22.02 -3.32 -15.44
CA LEU A 672 -20.63 -2.88 -15.51
C LEU A 672 -19.91 -3.60 -16.66
N PRO A 673 -19.11 -2.88 -17.46
CA PRO A 673 -18.24 -3.51 -18.44
C PRO A 673 -17.36 -4.59 -17.81
N ALA A 674 -17.03 -5.61 -18.59
CA ALA A 674 -16.18 -6.71 -18.16
C ALA A 674 -15.20 -7.09 -19.28
N ILE A 675 -14.07 -7.65 -18.89
CA ILE A 675 -13.13 -8.24 -19.85
C ILE A 675 -13.82 -9.46 -20.49
N ASP A 676 -13.96 -9.43 -21.81
CA ASP A 676 -14.43 -10.56 -22.59
C ASP A 676 -13.33 -11.65 -22.68
N LEU A 677 -13.40 -12.61 -21.75
CA LEU A 677 -12.46 -13.74 -21.68
C LEU A 677 -12.61 -14.71 -22.86
N SER A 678 -13.71 -14.66 -23.63
CA SER A 678 -13.90 -15.53 -24.81
C SER A 678 -12.80 -15.35 -25.86
N LEU A 679 -12.15 -14.18 -25.87
CA LEU A 679 -11.03 -13.83 -26.74
C LEU A 679 -9.74 -14.61 -26.44
N TRP A 680 -9.70 -15.42 -25.37
CA TRP A 680 -8.61 -16.35 -25.05
C TRP A 680 -8.94 -17.81 -25.38
N GLN A 681 -10.04 -18.07 -26.11
CA GLN A 681 -10.33 -19.41 -26.62
C GLN A 681 -9.28 -19.83 -27.67
N ASP A 682 -8.71 -21.02 -27.50
CA ASP A 682 -7.70 -21.57 -28.41
C ASP A 682 -8.32 -22.53 -29.45
N GLU A 683 -8.42 -22.11 -30.70
CA GLU A 683 -9.08 -22.90 -31.75
C GLU A 683 -8.29 -24.14 -32.23
N ARG A 684 -7.05 -24.35 -31.74
CA ARG A 684 -6.08 -25.33 -32.30
C ARG A 684 -6.41 -26.82 -32.09
N ARG A 685 -7.63 -27.18 -31.69
CA ARG A 685 -8.07 -28.60 -31.59
C ARG A 685 -9.36 -28.94 -32.36
N GLY A 686 -9.69 -28.19 -33.41
CA GLY A 686 -10.67 -28.62 -34.43
C GLY A 686 -10.20 -29.80 -35.31
N PHE A 687 -8.91 -30.15 -35.30
CA PHE A 687 -8.35 -31.25 -36.10
C PHE A 687 -7.55 -32.21 -35.21
N GLY A 688 -8.11 -33.39 -34.93
CA GLY A 688 -7.41 -34.49 -34.26
C GLY A 688 -8.19 -35.11 -33.10
N ARG A 689 -9.29 -35.79 -33.42
CA ARG A 689 -9.79 -36.93 -32.64
C ARG A 689 -9.25 -38.22 -33.23
#